data_AF-A0A0V0YFV6-F1
#
_entry.id   AF-A0A0V0YFV6-F1
#
_cell.length_a   1.000
_cell.length_b   1.000
_cell.length_c   1.000
_cell.angle_alpha   90.00
_cell.angle_beta   90.00
_cell.angle_gamma   90.00
#
_symmetry.space_group_name_H-M   'P 1'
#
loop_
_entity.id
_entity.type
_entity.pdbx_description
1 polymer ?
#
loop_
_entity_poly.entity_id
_entity_poly.type
_entity_poly.pdbx_seq_one_letter_code
_entity_poly.pdbx_strand_id
1 'polypeptide(L)'
;MQIIIYIYIYIYMYMYMYFNIRQQNTQVTKFTSAFYDAIMLYAIALNETLSLGFSPRNGLEVTRRMWNRSFAGIGGNVTISKDGDRFSDYSVLDLNPQTGTFEEVAYYAGSQDKLYVVGQWYWAGGSPPPDRPICGFDNSKCPSKNLSPWAVILIVFSTLTVIFGVIALFVFRRYKLEAELRTMSWRIFWDELSGQKKQNKCRKRNDSRAFHWLYEQRNSLICEENYDDSFTSLTDSLCTVEGLELEKEKNAFTKIANYRGQIVAVKMLNIQRNRIELSRKLLIELKKMKDLSHEHVTRFVGACIDSPHYCIVTEYCPKGSLQDILENAGIKLDKMMIYSLMHDIIKGMVFIHSTDIRSHGKLKSTNCVVDSRFVLKITDFGLNHIHELETVKEDFLSNSFWRAKLWTAPELLRLDCPPMGGTQKGDVYSFAVILHEMLFRRGVFYTSDENSFARDIVENVRMGMQPPFRPTVLETSFDGVIINLMVRCWSENPDDRPDFRMIRKQVISLTREFETSNIVDNLLRRMEQYANNLESLVQERTADYLQEKQKAENLLYQLLPKSVASQLIKGEPVKAEAFDCVTIYFSDIVGFTSLCADSTPMEVVNLLNDLYTCFDSIIENYDVYKVETIGDAYMVVSGLPRKNGVAHAFEIARMALALLSAVRCFTIVHRPKEQLKLRIGIHSGPVCAGVVGLKMPRYCLFGDTVNTASRMESNGLPLKIHVSSATKTLLDSFNCFQLEYRGEVVMKGKGAQVTYWLLEPTENHVT
;
A
#
# COMPACT_ATOMS: atom_id res chain seq x y z
N MET A 1 -8.00 -78.19 -58.14
CA MET A 1 -8.65 -78.97 -57.06
C MET A 1 -8.85 -80.45 -57.41
N GLN A 2 -9.31 -80.81 -58.63
CA GLN A 2 -9.45 -82.21 -59.05
C GLN A 2 -8.13 -83.02 -59.06
N ILE A 3 -6.98 -82.37 -59.34
CA ILE A 3 -5.65 -83.02 -59.31
C ILE A 3 -5.22 -83.38 -57.87
N ILE A 4 -5.59 -82.58 -56.87
CA ILE A 4 -5.25 -82.82 -55.46
C ILE A 4 -6.09 -83.96 -54.90
N ILE A 5 -7.39 -84.00 -55.21
CA ILE A 5 -8.27 -85.10 -54.77
C ILE A 5 -7.81 -86.44 -55.38
N TYR A 6 -7.36 -86.45 -56.64
CA TYR A 6 -6.79 -87.65 -57.25
C TYR A 6 -5.52 -88.15 -56.55
N ILE A 7 -4.61 -87.24 -56.18
CA ILE A 7 -3.39 -87.60 -55.41
C ILE A 7 -3.75 -88.15 -54.03
N TYR A 8 -4.73 -87.56 -53.33
CA TYR A 8 -5.14 -88.02 -52.00
C TYR A 8 -5.90 -89.35 -52.02
N ILE A 9 -6.74 -89.60 -53.03
CA ILE A 9 -7.39 -90.91 -53.21
C ILE A 9 -6.33 -91.97 -53.57
N TYR A 10 -5.31 -91.61 -54.36
CA TYR A 10 -4.21 -92.52 -54.69
C TYR A 10 -3.38 -92.87 -53.44
N ILE A 11 -3.09 -91.91 -52.56
CA ILE A 11 -2.42 -92.14 -51.28
C ILE A 11 -3.29 -92.98 -50.33
N TYR A 12 -4.59 -92.73 -50.27
CA TYR A 12 -5.52 -93.51 -49.44
C TYR A 12 -5.64 -94.96 -49.92
N MET A 13 -5.76 -95.20 -51.23
CA MET A 13 -5.74 -96.56 -51.79
C MET A 13 -4.39 -97.24 -51.56
N TYR A 14 -3.27 -96.53 -51.71
CA TYR A 14 -1.95 -97.09 -51.49
C TYR A 14 -1.73 -97.47 -50.03
N MET A 15 -2.15 -96.63 -49.07
CA MET A 15 -2.07 -96.95 -47.64
C MET A 15 -3.03 -98.06 -47.23
N TYR A 16 -4.25 -98.11 -47.78
CA TYR A 16 -5.21 -99.17 -47.49
C TYR A 16 -4.74 -100.54 -48.03
N MET A 17 -4.15 -100.58 -49.24
CA MET A 17 -3.48 -101.78 -49.77
C MET A 17 -2.25 -102.16 -48.92
N TYR A 18 -1.44 -101.19 -48.48
CA TYR A 18 -0.24 -101.45 -47.67
C TYR A 18 -0.59 -102.05 -46.29
N PHE A 19 -1.70 -101.62 -45.69
CA PHE A 19 -2.15 -102.10 -44.37
C PHE A 19 -2.82 -103.48 -44.43
N ASN A 20 -3.60 -103.77 -45.48
CA ASN A 20 -4.27 -105.07 -45.60
C ASN A 20 -3.32 -106.22 -46.03
N ILE A 21 -2.14 -105.91 -46.56
CA ILE A 21 -1.16 -106.89 -47.06
C ILE A 21 -0.13 -107.31 -45.99
N ARG A 22 -0.03 -106.63 -44.84
CA ARG A 22 0.90 -107.03 -43.76
C ARG A 22 0.24 -107.03 -42.38
N GLN A 23 -0.31 -108.18 -41.98
CA GLN A 23 -0.57 -108.51 -40.58
C GLN A 23 0.73 -108.79 -39.81
N GLN A 24 1.61 -107.81 -39.65
CA GLN A 24 2.75 -107.89 -38.74
C GLN A 24 2.94 -106.60 -37.97
N ASN A 25 3.21 -106.73 -36.66
CA ASN A 25 3.48 -105.68 -35.66
C ASN A 25 4.62 -104.73 -36.07
N THR A 26 4.37 -103.86 -37.05
CA THR A 26 5.23 -102.74 -37.38
C THR A 26 4.80 -101.53 -36.57
N GLN A 27 5.71 -101.00 -35.73
CA GLN A 27 5.49 -99.76 -35.00
C GLN A 27 5.24 -98.60 -35.98
N VAL A 28 4.03 -98.08 -35.98
CA VAL A 28 3.65 -96.92 -36.79
C VAL A 28 4.22 -95.67 -36.10
N THR A 29 4.92 -94.81 -36.85
CA THR A 29 5.43 -93.56 -36.29
C THR A 29 4.28 -92.67 -35.82
N LYS A 30 4.48 -91.90 -34.73
CA LYS A 30 3.44 -90.99 -34.18
C LYS A 30 2.87 -90.03 -35.22
N PHE A 31 3.67 -89.62 -36.20
CA PHE A 31 3.22 -88.77 -37.29
C PHE A 31 2.26 -89.50 -38.23
N THR A 32 2.61 -90.73 -38.64
CA THR A 32 1.73 -91.54 -39.50
C THR A 32 0.40 -91.85 -38.81
N SER A 33 0.41 -92.12 -37.50
CA SER A 33 -0.84 -92.31 -36.75
C SER A 33 -1.69 -91.05 -36.70
N ALA A 34 -1.07 -89.88 -36.52
CA ALA A 34 -1.81 -88.62 -36.49
C ALA A 34 -2.49 -88.29 -37.83
N PHE A 35 -1.83 -88.56 -38.97
CA PHE A 35 -2.45 -88.39 -40.29
C PHE A 35 -3.62 -89.34 -40.52
N TYR A 36 -3.48 -90.61 -40.10
CA TYR A 36 -4.58 -91.57 -40.17
C TYR A 36 -5.78 -91.10 -39.35
N ASP A 37 -5.55 -90.68 -38.10
CA ASP A 37 -6.61 -90.18 -37.22
C ASP A 37 -7.31 -88.95 -37.82
N ALA A 38 -6.55 -88.03 -38.42
CA ALA A 38 -7.10 -86.83 -39.07
C ALA A 38 -7.98 -87.17 -40.28
N ILE A 39 -7.54 -88.10 -41.13
CA ILE A 39 -8.33 -88.56 -42.28
C ILE A 39 -9.59 -89.29 -41.81
N MET A 40 -9.48 -90.11 -40.76
CA MET A 40 -10.63 -90.81 -40.19
C MET A 40 -11.67 -89.84 -39.65
N LEU A 41 -11.24 -88.82 -38.90
CA LEU A 41 -12.12 -87.76 -38.40
C LEU A 41 -12.82 -87.02 -39.55
N TYR A 42 -12.08 -86.68 -40.61
CA TYR A 42 -12.65 -86.05 -41.80
C TYR A 42 -13.66 -86.95 -42.50
N ALA A 43 -13.35 -88.24 -42.68
CA ALA A 43 -14.22 -89.21 -43.34
C ALA A 43 -15.53 -89.40 -42.57
N ILE A 44 -15.47 -89.52 -41.23
CA ILE A 44 -16.65 -89.63 -40.38
C ILE A 44 -17.52 -88.36 -40.49
N ALA A 45 -16.92 -87.17 -40.37
CA ALA A 45 -17.64 -85.91 -40.46
C ALA A 45 -18.24 -85.66 -41.85
N LEU A 46 -17.52 -86.02 -42.93
CA LEU A 46 -18.00 -85.88 -44.31
C LEU A 46 -19.16 -86.84 -44.61
N ASN A 47 -19.05 -88.10 -44.18
CA ASN A 47 -20.11 -89.09 -44.36
C ASN A 47 -21.40 -88.65 -43.65
N GLU A 48 -21.29 -88.14 -42.43
CA GLU A 48 -22.41 -87.59 -41.67
C GLU A 48 -23.02 -86.36 -42.38
N THR A 49 -22.18 -85.47 -42.91
CA THR A 49 -22.62 -84.29 -43.68
C THR A 49 -23.39 -84.68 -44.95
N LEU A 50 -22.91 -85.69 -45.70
CA LEU A 50 -23.57 -86.22 -46.88
C LEU A 50 -24.89 -86.92 -46.55
N SER A 51 -24.94 -87.68 -45.45
CA SER A 51 -26.15 -88.38 -45.02
C SER A 51 -27.33 -87.44 -44.70
N LEU A 52 -27.02 -86.20 -44.29
CA LEU A 52 -28.00 -85.16 -43.99
C LEU A 52 -28.36 -84.29 -45.21
N GLY A 53 -27.84 -84.61 -46.41
CA GLY A 53 -28.14 -83.91 -47.66
C GLY A 53 -27.38 -82.59 -47.86
N PHE A 54 -26.40 -82.28 -47.02
CA PHE A 54 -25.57 -81.07 -47.18
C PHE A 54 -24.48 -81.27 -48.24
N SER A 55 -24.07 -80.17 -48.88
CA SER A 55 -23.03 -80.19 -49.91
C SER A 55 -21.64 -80.45 -49.31
N PRO A 56 -20.84 -81.37 -49.88
CA PRO A 56 -19.47 -81.64 -49.43
C PRO A 56 -18.51 -80.47 -49.68
N ARG A 57 -18.93 -79.46 -50.46
CA ARG A 57 -18.15 -78.23 -50.69
C ARG A 57 -18.28 -77.22 -49.54
N ASN A 58 -19.24 -77.40 -48.63
CA ASN A 58 -19.38 -76.53 -47.47
C ASN A 58 -18.44 -76.98 -46.34
N GLY A 59 -17.19 -76.49 -46.40
CA GLY A 59 -16.16 -76.86 -45.43
C GLY A 59 -16.51 -76.50 -43.98
N LEU A 60 -17.30 -75.45 -43.75
CA LEU A 60 -17.71 -75.05 -42.40
C LEU A 60 -18.59 -76.12 -41.74
N GLU A 61 -19.52 -76.68 -42.51
CA GLU A 61 -20.49 -77.68 -42.05
C GLU A 61 -19.81 -79.02 -41.76
N VAL A 62 -18.80 -79.38 -42.57
CA VAL A 62 -17.96 -80.56 -42.34
C VAL A 62 -17.09 -80.38 -41.09
N THR A 63 -16.39 -79.24 -40.95
CA THR A 63 -15.51 -78.99 -39.81
C THR A 63 -16.28 -78.93 -38.49
N ARG A 64 -17.48 -78.33 -38.47
CA ARG A 64 -18.30 -78.26 -37.25
C ARG A 64 -18.69 -79.64 -36.71
N ARG A 65 -18.83 -80.65 -37.57
CA ARG A 65 -19.11 -82.05 -37.20
C ARG A 65 -17.88 -82.84 -36.77
N MET A 66 -16.68 -82.29 -36.94
CA MET A 66 -15.46 -82.91 -36.39
C MET A 66 -15.32 -82.67 -34.89
N TRP A 67 -15.95 -81.61 -34.37
CA TRP A 67 -15.78 -81.19 -32.97
C TRP A 67 -16.66 -82.00 -32.02
N ASN A 68 -16.27 -82.00 -30.75
CA ASN A 68 -17.00 -82.62 -29.64
C ASN A 68 -17.34 -84.11 -29.86
N ARG A 69 -16.35 -84.90 -30.30
CA ARG A 69 -16.55 -86.34 -30.53
C ARG A 69 -15.31 -87.15 -30.21
N SER A 70 -15.54 -88.43 -29.90
CA SER A 70 -14.50 -89.43 -29.79
C SER A 70 -14.60 -90.46 -30.90
N PHE A 71 -13.47 -90.95 -31.38
CA PHE A 71 -13.40 -92.04 -32.36
C PHE A 71 -12.16 -92.90 -32.12
N ALA A 72 -12.25 -94.17 -32.50
CA ALA A 72 -11.12 -95.10 -32.41
C ALA A 72 -10.07 -94.75 -33.47
N GLY A 73 -8.96 -94.16 -33.02
CA GLY A 73 -7.77 -93.94 -33.83
C GLY A 73 -6.82 -95.13 -33.79
N ILE A 74 -5.77 -95.08 -34.59
CA ILE A 74 -4.81 -96.20 -34.69
C ILE A 74 -3.93 -96.35 -33.44
N GLY A 75 -3.69 -95.25 -32.72
CA GLY A 75 -2.91 -95.21 -31.48
C GLY A 75 -3.73 -95.28 -30.19
N GLY A 76 -5.05 -95.49 -30.30
CA GLY A 76 -5.98 -95.44 -29.17
C GLY A 76 -7.20 -94.56 -29.44
N ASN A 77 -8.06 -94.40 -28.45
CA ASN A 77 -9.27 -93.58 -28.58
C ASN A 77 -8.88 -92.09 -28.64
N VAL A 78 -9.29 -91.40 -29.71
CA VAL A 78 -9.00 -89.98 -29.94
C VAL A 78 -10.25 -89.18 -29.59
N THR A 79 -10.10 -88.15 -28.75
CA THR A 79 -11.19 -87.27 -28.36
C THR A 79 -10.90 -85.85 -28.80
N ILE A 80 -11.84 -85.27 -29.55
CA ILE A 80 -11.81 -83.89 -30.03
C ILE A 80 -12.74 -83.07 -29.15
N SER A 81 -12.20 -81.99 -28.58
CA SER A 81 -12.91 -81.03 -27.76
C SER A 81 -14.03 -80.33 -28.56
N LYS A 82 -14.95 -79.69 -27.84
CA LYS A 82 -15.96 -78.78 -28.39
C LYS A 82 -15.35 -77.62 -29.19
N ASP A 83 -14.12 -77.23 -28.88
CA ASP A 83 -13.40 -76.13 -29.53
C ASP A 83 -12.55 -76.62 -30.73
N GLY A 84 -12.54 -77.93 -31.00
CA GLY A 84 -11.85 -78.53 -32.13
C GLY A 84 -10.43 -79.05 -31.86
N ASP A 85 -9.92 -78.89 -30.64
CA ASP A 85 -8.60 -79.38 -30.25
C ASP A 85 -8.61 -80.85 -29.83
N ARG A 86 -7.53 -81.58 -30.12
CA ARG A 86 -7.33 -82.96 -29.67
C ARG A 86 -6.83 -82.97 -28.24
N PHE A 87 -7.56 -83.64 -27.34
CA PHE A 87 -7.02 -83.94 -26.01
C PHE A 87 -5.86 -84.93 -26.14
N SER A 88 -4.73 -84.59 -25.51
CA SER A 88 -3.51 -85.39 -25.53
C SER A 88 -3.15 -85.78 -24.11
N ASP A 89 -3.06 -87.08 -23.87
CA ASP A 89 -2.63 -87.62 -22.59
C ASP A 89 -1.10 -87.80 -22.58
N TYR A 90 -0.45 -87.45 -21.48
CA TYR A 90 1.01 -87.50 -21.33
C TYR A 90 1.40 -88.32 -20.11
N SER A 91 2.46 -89.12 -20.23
CA SER A 91 3.02 -89.88 -19.12
C SER A 91 4.44 -89.40 -18.82
N VAL A 92 4.75 -89.19 -17.55
CA VAL A 92 6.07 -88.86 -17.04
C VAL A 92 6.67 -90.12 -16.43
N LEU A 93 7.85 -90.48 -16.94
CA LEU A 93 8.62 -91.62 -16.49
C LEU A 93 9.81 -91.13 -15.67
N ASP A 94 10.06 -91.76 -14.52
CA ASP A 94 11.25 -91.53 -13.70
C ASP A 94 12.08 -92.83 -13.61
N LEU A 95 13.39 -92.69 -13.45
CA LEU A 95 14.29 -93.83 -13.35
C LEU A 95 14.30 -94.32 -11.90
N ASN A 96 13.78 -95.52 -11.66
CA ASN A 96 13.87 -96.12 -10.34
C ASN A 96 15.33 -96.56 -10.09
N PRO A 97 16.03 -96.00 -9.09
CA PRO A 97 17.46 -96.25 -8.89
C PRO A 97 17.77 -97.68 -8.39
N GLN A 98 16.75 -98.42 -7.93
CA GLN A 98 16.91 -99.79 -7.43
C GLN A 98 16.76 -100.83 -8.54
N THR A 99 15.80 -100.63 -9.44
CA THR A 99 15.52 -101.53 -10.57
C THR A 99 16.30 -101.14 -11.83
N GLY A 100 16.70 -99.88 -11.96
CA GLY A 100 17.37 -99.34 -13.14
C GLY A 100 16.45 -99.17 -14.36
N THR A 101 15.13 -99.29 -14.17
CA THR A 101 14.13 -99.15 -15.23
C THR A 101 13.32 -97.86 -15.09
N PHE A 102 12.90 -97.30 -16.21
CA PHE A 102 11.97 -96.17 -16.23
C PHE A 102 10.57 -96.64 -15.88
N GLU A 103 10.01 -96.10 -14.81
CA GLU A 103 8.68 -96.40 -14.30
C GLU A 103 7.80 -95.15 -14.41
N GLU A 104 6.52 -95.34 -14.70
CA GLU A 104 5.58 -94.23 -14.80
C GLU A 104 5.25 -93.67 -13.41
N VAL A 105 5.64 -92.43 -13.16
CA VAL A 105 5.45 -91.77 -11.86
C VAL A 105 4.23 -90.87 -11.87
N ALA A 106 3.86 -90.32 -13.02
CA ALA A 106 2.65 -89.54 -13.17
C ALA A 106 2.13 -89.60 -14.60
N TYR A 107 0.82 -89.51 -14.78
CA TYR A 107 0.20 -89.31 -16.08
C TYR A 107 -0.82 -88.18 -16.02
N TYR A 108 -0.83 -87.37 -17.06
CA TYR A 108 -1.74 -86.26 -17.26
C TYR A 108 -2.83 -86.69 -18.24
N ALA A 109 -4.08 -86.71 -17.76
CA ALA A 109 -5.25 -86.96 -18.57
C ALA A 109 -5.74 -85.62 -19.16
N GLY A 110 -5.42 -85.37 -20.43
CA GLY A 110 -5.74 -84.12 -21.11
C GLY A 110 -7.23 -83.87 -21.25
N SER A 111 -8.04 -84.93 -21.35
CA SER A 111 -9.51 -84.81 -21.37
C SER A 111 -10.11 -84.31 -20.05
N GLN A 112 -9.42 -84.50 -18.92
CA GLN A 112 -9.88 -84.11 -17.59
C GLN A 112 -9.10 -82.92 -17.02
N ASP A 113 -8.05 -82.47 -17.71
CA ASP A 113 -7.09 -81.46 -17.25
C ASP A 113 -6.54 -81.77 -15.84
N LYS A 114 -6.21 -83.04 -15.59
CA LYS A 114 -5.72 -83.51 -14.29
C LYS A 114 -4.48 -84.37 -14.42
N LEU A 115 -3.49 -84.07 -13.58
CA LEU A 115 -2.31 -84.90 -13.36
C LEU A 115 -2.59 -85.91 -12.25
N TYR A 116 -2.39 -87.18 -12.54
CA TYR A 116 -2.46 -88.28 -11.60
C TYR A 116 -1.05 -88.75 -11.29
N VAL A 117 -0.63 -88.66 -10.03
CA VAL A 117 0.63 -89.23 -9.57
C VAL A 117 0.37 -90.70 -9.21
N VAL A 118 0.99 -91.61 -9.95
CA VAL A 118 0.78 -93.06 -9.86
C VAL A 118 1.98 -93.79 -9.27
N GLY A 119 3.15 -93.14 -9.20
CA GLY A 119 4.39 -93.69 -8.64
C GLY A 119 5.13 -92.71 -7.74
N GLN A 120 6.26 -93.18 -7.19
CA GLN A 120 7.12 -92.38 -6.31
C GLN A 120 8.23 -91.70 -7.12
N TRP A 121 8.45 -90.40 -6.87
CA TRP A 121 9.53 -89.62 -7.48
C TRP A 121 10.87 -89.83 -6.77
N TYR A 122 11.95 -90.02 -7.52
CA TYR A 122 13.30 -90.24 -7.00
C TYR A 122 14.21 -89.04 -7.29
N TRP A 123 14.08 -87.97 -6.50
CA TRP A 123 14.91 -86.77 -6.63
C TRP A 123 16.33 -86.98 -6.06
N ALA A 124 17.36 -86.62 -6.81
CA ALA A 124 18.76 -86.78 -6.40
C ALA A 124 19.14 -86.04 -5.09
N GLY A 125 18.40 -84.99 -4.70
CA GLY A 125 18.60 -84.22 -3.47
C GLY A 125 17.57 -84.51 -2.36
N GLY A 126 16.73 -85.54 -2.51
CA GLY A 126 15.64 -85.89 -1.58
C GLY A 126 14.38 -85.03 -1.70
N SER A 127 14.46 -83.87 -2.35
CA SER A 127 13.33 -82.99 -2.67
C SER A 127 13.43 -82.45 -4.10
N PRO A 128 12.31 -82.02 -4.71
CA PRO A 128 12.35 -81.42 -6.03
C PRO A 128 13.25 -80.18 -6.05
N PRO A 129 14.21 -80.08 -6.99
CA PRO A 129 15.07 -78.91 -7.09
C PRO A 129 14.24 -77.68 -7.47
N PRO A 130 14.68 -76.47 -7.06
CA PRO A 130 14.02 -75.23 -7.45
C PRO A 130 14.11 -75.03 -8.97
N ASP A 131 13.04 -74.49 -9.58
CA ASP A 131 12.91 -74.25 -11.02
C ASP A 131 14.08 -73.48 -11.67
N ARG A 132 14.82 -72.69 -10.87
CA ARG A 132 16.06 -72.03 -11.29
C ARG A 132 17.11 -72.11 -10.18
N PRO A 133 18.37 -72.45 -10.51
CA PRO A 133 19.47 -72.39 -9.55
C PRO A 133 19.74 -70.95 -9.11
N ILE A 134 20.24 -70.78 -7.88
CA ILE A 134 20.36 -69.50 -7.16
C ILE A 134 21.22 -68.47 -7.94
N CYS A 135 22.26 -68.92 -8.64
CA CYS A 135 23.14 -68.08 -9.44
C CYS A 135 22.70 -67.90 -10.92
N GLY A 136 21.55 -68.44 -11.32
CA GLY A 136 21.13 -68.54 -12.72
C GLY A 136 21.93 -69.60 -13.50
N PHE A 137 21.37 -70.14 -14.57
CA PHE A 137 22.04 -71.19 -15.37
C PHE A 137 23.31 -70.71 -16.09
N ASP A 138 23.49 -69.39 -16.21
CA ASP A 138 24.60 -68.72 -16.88
C ASP A 138 25.54 -67.97 -15.91
N ASN A 139 25.39 -68.17 -14.59
CA ASN A 139 26.14 -67.44 -13.55
C ASN A 139 26.01 -65.90 -13.57
N SER A 140 25.05 -65.35 -14.32
CA SER A 140 24.87 -63.91 -14.51
C SER A 140 24.48 -63.14 -13.25
N LYS A 141 23.99 -63.83 -12.21
CA LYS A 141 23.51 -63.21 -10.96
C LYS A 141 24.54 -63.19 -9.82
N CYS A 142 25.78 -63.60 -10.06
CA CYS A 142 26.86 -63.50 -9.08
C CYS A 142 27.54 -62.11 -9.12
N PRO A 143 27.75 -61.43 -7.97
CA PRO A 143 28.34 -60.09 -7.96
C PRO A 143 29.85 -60.10 -8.27
N SER A 144 30.29 -59.28 -9.24
CA SER A 144 31.70 -59.08 -9.60
C SER A 144 32.42 -58.12 -8.63
N LYS A 145 33.64 -58.46 -8.19
CA LYS A 145 34.42 -57.70 -7.18
C LYS A 145 35.06 -56.38 -7.65
N ASN A 146 34.86 -55.93 -8.89
CA ASN A 146 35.40 -54.65 -9.38
C ASN A 146 34.28 -53.70 -9.84
N LEU A 147 34.29 -52.45 -9.35
CA LEU A 147 33.40 -51.40 -9.84
C LEU A 147 33.73 -51.09 -11.31
N SER A 148 32.70 -51.00 -12.17
CA SER A 148 32.88 -50.65 -13.57
C SER A 148 33.44 -49.21 -13.70
N PRO A 149 34.33 -48.93 -14.67
CA PRO A 149 34.84 -47.57 -14.90
C PRO A 149 33.71 -46.55 -15.12
N TRP A 150 32.61 -46.98 -15.75
CA TRP A 150 31.42 -46.16 -15.96
C TRP A 150 30.70 -45.82 -14.66
N ALA A 151 30.65 -46.73 -13.69
CA ALA A 151 30.07 -46.45 -12.38
C ALA A 151 30.89 -45.40 -11.61
N VAL A 152 32.22 -45.48 -11.67
CA VAL A 152 33.11 -44.48 -11.05
C VAL A 152 32.94 -43.11 -11.72
N ILE A 153 32.90 -43.05 -13.06
CA ILE A 153 32.70 -41.80 -13.80
C ILE A 153 31.34 -41.18 -13.47
N LEU A 154 30.26 -41.97 -13.39
CA LEU A 154 28.93 -41.47 -13.04
C LEU A 154 28.87 -40.93 -11.61
N ILE A 155 29.52 -41.61 -10.64
CA ILE A 155 29.61 -41.12 -9.26
C ILE A 155 30.40 -39.80 -9.19
N VAL A 156 31.54 -39.72 -9.88
CA VAL A 156 32.36 -38.49 -9.92
C VAL A 156 31.60 -37.34 -10.60
N PHE A 157 30.92 -37.60 -11.71
CA PHE A 157 30.12 -36.59 -12.40
C PHE A 157 28.94 -36.13 -11.54
N SER A 158 28.23 -37.06 -10.89
CA SER A 158 27.12 -36.74 -9.99
C SER A 158 27.56 -35.88 -8.80
N THR A 159 28.68 -36.21 -8.17
CA THR A 159 29.23 -35.46 -7.05
C THR A 159 29.71 -34.07 -7.49
N LEU A 160 30.36 -33.96 -8.66
CA LEU A 160 30.75 -32.68 -9.24
C LEU A 160 29.53 -31.80 -9.57
N THR A 161 28.45 -32.36 -10.11
CA THR A 161 27.20 -31.58 -10.34
C THR A 161 26.57 -31.10 -9.05
N VAL A 162 26.59 -31.90 -7.97
CA VAL A 162 26.08 -31.47 -6.66
C VAL A 162 26.95 -30.35 -6.09
N ILE A 163 28.28 -30.51 -6.15
CA ILE A 163 29.23 -29.48 -5.69
C ILE A 163 29.05 -28.19 -6.49
N PHE A 164 28.93 -28.28 -7.82
CA PHE A 164 28.72 -27.12 -8.67
C PHE A 164 27.37 -26.45 -8.40
N GLY A 165 26.31 -27.23 -8.15
CA GLY A 165 25.01 -26.73 -7.72
C GLY A 165 25.07 -25.98 -6.39
N VAL A 166 25.79 -26.51 -5.40
CA VAL A 166 26.01 -25.85 -4.10
C VAL A 166 26.82 -24.57 -4.28
N ILE A 167 27.91 -24.59 -5.04
CA ILE A 167 28.73 -23.39 -5.34
C ILE A 167 27.88 -22.34 -6.07
N ALA A 168 27.13 -22.73 -7.09
CA ALA A 168 26.25 -21.83 -7.83
C ALA A 168 25.18 -21.22 -6.91
N LEU A 169 24.62 -21.99 -5.97
CA LEU A 169 23.68 -21.48 -4.96
C LEU A 169 24.35 -20.47 -4.03
N PHE A 170 25.56 -20.75 -3.54
CA PHE A 170 26.33 -19.80 -2.72
C PHE A 170 26.69 -18.52 -3.49
N VAL A 171 27.13 -18.65 -4.74
CA VAL A 171 27.42 -17.52 -5.63
C VAL A 171 26.15 -16.72 -5.92
N PHE A 172 25.03 -17.39 -6.21
CA PHE A 172 23.74 -16.73 -6.42
C PHE A 172 23.23 -16.01 -5.17
N ARG A 173 23.32 -16.64 -3.99
CA ARG A 173 22.98 -16.00 -2.71
C ARG A 173 23.87 -14.79 -2.45
N ARG A 174 25.18 -14.91 -2.69
CA ARG A 174 26.13 -13.81 -2.56
C ARG A 174 25.82 -12.68 -3.55
N TYR A 175 25.53 -13.02 -4.80
CA TYR A 175 25.18 -12.07 -5.85
C TYR A 175 23.88 -11.32 -5.51
N LYS A 176 22.83 -12.04 -5.08
CA LYS A 176 21.57 -11.45 -4.63
C LYS A 176 21.77 -10.50 -3.44
N LEU A 177 22.55 -10.92 -2.44
CA LEU A 177 22.87 -10.08 -1.29
C LEU A 177 23.62 -8.81 -1.72
N GLU A 178 24.59 -8.92 -2.63
CA GLU A 178 25.33 -7.78 -3.16
C GLU A 178 24.47 -6.86 -4.01
N ALA A 179 23.54 -7.40 -4.81
CA ALA A 179 22.57 -6.62 -5.54
C ALA A 179 21.67 -5.81 -4.59
N GLU A 180 21.15 -6.44 -3.53
CA GLU A 180 20.33 -5.77 -2.51
C GLU A 180 21.11 -4.70 -1.74
N LEU A 181 22.39 -4.94 -1.37
CA LEU A 181 23.24 -3.92 -0.73
C LEU A 181 23.48 -2.70 -1.65
N ARG A 182 23.62 -2.91 -2.97
CA ARG A 182 23.80 -1.82 -3.95
C ARG A 182 22.57 -0.94 -4.11
N THR A 183 21.36 -1.45 -3.86
CA THR A 183 20.13 -0.65 -3.94
C THR A 183 20.04 0.46 -2.88
N MET A 184 20.86 0.39 -1.81
CA MET A 184 20.92 1.38 -0.72
C MET A 184 19.54 1.86 -0.26
N SER A 185 18.58 0.93 -0.12
CA SER A 185 17.18 1.28 0.11
C SER A 185 16.93 2.03 1.43
N TRP A 186 17.87 1.99 2.37
CA TRP A 186 17.87 2.75 3.63
C TRP A 186 18.33 4.20 3.48
N ARG A 187 18.93 4.59 2.34
CA ARG A 187 19.48 5.92 2.13
C ARG A 187 18.35 6.93 1.93
N ILE A 188 18.39 8.01 2.70
CA ILE A 188 17.48 9.14 2.60
C ILE A 188 18.29 10.37 2.25
N PHE A 189 17.81 11.17 1.31
CA PHE A 189 18.40 12.46 0.97
C PHE A 189 17.82 13.56 1.86
N TRP A 190 18.63 14.53 2.27
CA TRP A 190 18.20 15.64 3.12
C TRP A 190 17.00 16.41 2.53
N ASP A 191 16.98 16.61 1.21
CA ASP A 191 15.88 17.28 0.50
C ASP A 191 14.53 16.56 0.62
N GLU A 192 14.53 15.23 0.83
CA GLU A 192 13.28 14.46 1.03
C GLU A 192 12.69 14.65 2.44
N LEU A 193 13.49 15.11 3.40
CA LEU A 193 13.08 15.36 4.79
C LEU A 193 12.57 16.80 5.00
N SER A 194 12.99 17.75 4.16
CA SER A 194 12.74 19.19 4.37
C SER A 194 11.41 19.70 3.80
N GLY A 195 10.59 18.85 3.18
CA GLY A 195 9.25 19.23 2.71
C GLY A 195 9.23 20.34 1.64
N GLN A 196 10.38 20.77 1.10
CA GLN A 196 10.42 21.71 -0.02
C GLN A 196 10.02 21.01 -1.31
N LYS A 197 8.72 21.08 -1.65
CA LYS A 197 8.27 20.89 -3.02
C LYS A 197 8.90 21.99 -3.90
N LYS A 198 10.00 21.70 -4.58
CA LYS A 198 10.40 22.44 -5.79
C LYS A 198 9.31 22.22 -6.85
N GLN A 199 8.35 23.13 -6.93
CA GLN A 199 7.49 23.22 -8.10
C GLN A 199 8.31 23.79 -9.28
N ASN A 200 8.24 23.04 -10.38
CA ASN A 200 8.45 23.44 -11.78
C ASN A 200 9.88 23.62 -12.32
N LYS A 201 10.31 22.64 -13.11
CA LYS A 201 10.34 22.79 -14.58
C LYS A 201 10.13 21.45 -15.29
N CYS A 202 9.18 21.46 -16.22
CA CYS A 202 8.80 20.35 -17.08
C CYS A 202 9.74 20.21 -18.30
N ARG A 203 9.80 18.98 -18.85
CA ARG A 203 10.39 18.51 -20.14
C ARG A 203 11.93 18.33 -20.13
N LYS A 204 12.52 17.21 -20.59
CA LYS A 204 12.17 16.30 -21.69
C LYS A 204 12.42 14.82 -21.36
N ARG A 205 11.66 14.00 -22.06
CA ARG A 205 11.73 12.55 -22.23
C ARG A 205 12.88 12.20 -23.18
N ASN A 206 13.83 11.38 -22.75
CA ASN A 206 14.35 10.18 -23.44
C ASN A 206 15.78 9.85 -23.01
N ASP A 207 15.91 8.55 -22.78
CA ASP A 207 17.03 7.67 -23.08
C ASP A 207 18.04 7.27 -22.01
N SER A 208 18.33 5.99 -22.14
CA SER A 208 19.05 5.13 -21.23
C SER A 208 20.55 5.21 -21.51
N ARG A 209 21.35 5.00 -20.46
CA ARG A 209 22.78 4.66 -20.49
C ARG A 209 23.70 5.76 -21.07
N ALA A 210 24.48 6.40 -20.20
CA ALA A 210 25.89 6.05 -19.97
C ALA A 210 26.73 7.25 -19.47
N PHE A 211 27.83 6.90 -18.78
CA PHE A 211 29.03 7.70 -18.46
C PHE A 211 28.84 8.84 -17.45
N HIS A 212 29.42 8.82 -16.24
CA HIS A 212 30.85 8.66 -15.89
C HIS A 212 31.76 9.47 -16.81
N TRP A 213 31.88 10.78 -16.56
CA TRP A 213 33.14 11.56 -16.65
C TRP A 213 32.85 13.02 -16.28
N LEU A 214 33.53 13.51 -15.24
CA LEU A 214 34.20 14.82 -15.14
C LEU A 214 34.27 15.29 -13.69
N TYR A 215 35.28 14.73 -13.02
CA TYR A 215 36.16 15.48 -12.13
C TYR A 215 36.94 16.51 -12.99
N GLU A 216 37.42 17.58 -12.34
CA GLU A 216 38.25 18.67 -12.89
C GLU A 216 37.57 19.73 -13.78
N GLN A 217 37.44 20.97 -13.26
CA GLN A 217 38.47 22.03 -13.38
C GLN A 217 37.86 23.44 -13.21
N ARG A 218 38.64 24.33 -12.55
CA ARG A 218 38.49 25.80 -12.30
C ARG A 218 37.96 26.14 -10.90
N ASN A 219 38.81 26.38 -9.89
CA ASN A 219 39.94 27.32 -9.72
C ASN A 219 39.56 28.82 -9.84
N SER A 220 39.86 29.51 -8.72
CA SER A 220 40.24 30.92 -8.54
C SER A 220 39.14 31.98 -8.50
N LEU A 221 38.88 32.50 -7.29
CA LEU A 221 39.25 33.87 -6.93
C LEU A 221 39.42 34.00 -5.41
N ILE A 222 40.50 34.69 -5.06
CA ILE A 222 41.09 34.99 -3.75
C ILE A 222 40.30 36.12 -3.06
N CYS A 223 40.26 36.10 -1.72
CA CYS A 223 40.49 37.22 -0.78
C CYS A 223 40.26 36.66 0.65
N GLU A 224 41.32 36.33 1.37
CA GLU A 224 42.10 37.18 2.31
C GLU A 224 41.55 37.14 3.74
N GLU A 225 42.43 36.71 4.65
CA GLU A 225 42.25 36.56 6.08
C GLU A 225 42.16 37.93 6.78
N ASN A 226 41.34 38.03 7.82
CA ASN A 226 41.72 38.75 9.03
C ASN A 226 40.97 38.20 10.24
N TYR A 227 41.76 37.90 11.25
CA TYR A 227 41.42 37.42 12.58
C TYR A 227 40.97 38.61 13.43
N ASP A 228 39.79 38.55 14.03
CA ASP A 228 39.52 39.26 15.28
C ASP A 228 38.44 38.55 16.09
N ASP A 229 38.73 38.48 17.39
CA ASP A 229 38.09 37.68 18.42
C ASP A 229 36.89 38.43 19.04
N SER A 230 36.00 37.67 19.68
CA SER A 230 34.81 38.08 20.46
C SER A 230 33.58 38.58 19.69
N PHE A 231 32.49 37.78 19.73
CA PHE A 231 31.22 38.19 20.38
C PHE A 231 30.18 37.05 20.35
N THR A 232 29.67 36.76 21.53
CA THR A 232 28.45 36.00 21.83
C THR A 232 27.20 36.49 21.10
N SER A 233 26.27 35.57 20.82
CA SER A 233 24.92 35.78 20.27
C SER A 233 24.87 36.10 18.78
N LEU A 234 24.14 35.25 18.04
CA LEU A 234 23.39 35.50 16.80
C LEU A 234 23.18 34.16 16.06
N THR A 235 22.30 33.31 16.61
CA THR A 235 21.53 32.35 15.81
C THR A 235 20.09 32.39 16.32
N ASP A 236 19.52 33.58 16.22
CA ASP A 236 18.08 33.77 16.22
C ASP A 236 17.73 34.48 14.92
N SER A 237 16.67 34.04 14.25
CA SER A 237 16.11 34.59 12.99
C SER A 237 16.76 34.16 11.67
N LEU A 238 16.29 33.04 11.08
CA LEU A 238 15.57 33.08 9.79
C LEU A 238 14.95 31.71 9.46
N CYS A 239 13.64 31.60 9.64
CA CYS A 239 12.70 30.88 8.77
C CYS A 239 11.29 30.99 9.37
N THR A 240 10.67 32.15 9.19
CA THR A 240 9.21 32.31 9.27
C THR A 240 8.62 31.88 7.92
N VAL A 241 7.81 30.83 7.95
CA VAL A 241 6.72 30.63 6.99
C VAL A 241 5.48 30.40 7.84
N GLU A 242 4.57 31.37 7.76
CA GLU A 242 3.30 31.43 8.45
C GLU A 242 2.38 30.27 8.06
N GLY A 243 1.60 29.79 9.03
CA GLY A 243 0.48 28.88 8.80
C GLY A 243 0.62 27.50 9.44
N LEU A 244 0.70 27.45 10.78
CA LEU A 244 0.16 26.42 11.68
C LEU A 244 0.71 26.69 13.08
N GLU A 245 0.16 27.68 13.77
CA GLU A 245 0.28 27.78 15.23
C GLU A 245 -0.63 26.71 15.84
N LEU A 246 -0.09 25.51 16.03
CA LEU A 246 -0.53 24.66 17.13
C LEU A 246 0.40 24.99 18.31
N GLU A 247 -0.22 25.26 19.45
CA GLU A 247 0.36 25.78 20.68
C GLU A 247 1.77 25.27 20.99
N LYS A 248 2.66 26.21 21.27
CA LYS A 248 3.96 25.98 21.90
C LYS A 248 3.75 25.39 23.30
N GLU A 249 3.56 24.09 23.39
CA GLU A 249 3.92 23.38 24.62
C GLU A 249 5.44 23.24 24.70
N LYS A 250 5.97 23.76 25.80
CA LYS A 250 7.36 23.66 26.21
C LYS A 250 7.81 22.19 26.17
N ASN A 251 9.01 21.94 25.63
CA ASN A 251 9.78 20.67 25.67
C ASN A 251 9.69 19.70 24.47
N ALA A 252 9.73 20.17 23.21
CA ALA A 252 10.05 19.27 22.09
C ALA A 252 11.58 19.01 21.99
N PHE A 253 12.11 18.07 22.79
CA PHE A 253 13.54 17.68 22.78
C PHE A 253 13.99 16.96 21.49
N THR A 254 13.07 16.50 20.63
CA THR A 254 13.38 15.69 19.42
C THR A 254 13.04 16.45 18.14
N LYS A 255 13.98 16.52 17.18
CA LYS A 255 13.74 17.10 15.85
C LYS A 255 12.85 16.17 15.02
N ILE A 256 11.86 16.74 14.35
CA ILE A 256 10.85 16.01 13.56
C ILE A 256 10.95 16.46 12.10
N ALA A 257 10.70 15.54 11.17
CA ALA A 257 10.60 15.83 9.74
C ALA A 257 9.41 15.10 9.11
N ASN A 258 9.00 15.52 7.91
CA ASN A 258 7.99 14.82 7.12
C ASN A 258 8.66 14.06 5.98
N TYR A 259 8.60 12.73 6.01
CA TYR A 259 9.15 11.85 4.98
C TYR A 259 8.02 11.11 4.28
N ARG A 260 7.83 11.39 2.98
CA ARG A 260 6.79 10.75 2.13
C ARG A 260 5.37 10.79 2.73
N GLY A 261 5.03 11.87 3.44
CA GLY A 261 3.72 12.04 4.09
C GLY A 261 3.62 11.43 5.49
N GLN A 262 4.71 10.87 6.03
CA GLN A 262 4.77 10.36 7.40
C GLN A 262 5.67 11.22 8.27
N ILE A 263 5.23 11.52 9.49
CA ILE A 263 6.04 12.21 10.50
C ILE A 263 7.10 11.24 11.02
N VAL A 264 8.36 11.65 10.98
CA VAL A 264 9.53 10.85 11.39
C VAL A 264 10.41 11.61 12.38
N ALA A 265 11.05 10.88 13.27
CA ALA A 265 12.02 11.42 14.22
C ALA A 265 13.41 11.46 13.57
N VAL A 266 14.07 12.61 13.63
CA VAL A 266 15.38 12.86 13.01
C VAL A 266 16.43 13.13 14.08
N LYS A 267 17.40 12.23 14.18
CA LYS A 267 18.56 12.38 15.06
C LYS A 267 19.77 12.84 14.26
N MET A 268 20.24 14.06 14.52
CA MET A 268 21.44 14.61 13.88
C MET A 268 22.69 14.01 14.51
N LEU A 269 23.64 13.59 13.67
CA LEU A 269 24.92 13.03 14.10
C LEU A 269 26.02 14.09 13.98
N ASN A 270 26.85 14.22 15.02
CA ASN A 270 27.96 15.16 15.03
C ASN A 270 29.22 14.51 14.43
N ILE A 271 29.31 14.49 13.10
CA ILE A 271 30.43 13.89 12.36
C ILE A 271 31.18 15.01 11.64
N GLN A 272 32.40 15.29 12.10
CA GLN A 272 33.26 16.35 11.54
C GLN A 272 33.94 15.96 10.21
N ARG A 273 33.76 14.72 9.74
CA ARG A 273 34.34 14.27 8.47
C ARG A 273 33.53 14.82 7.29
N ASN A 274 34.22 15.38 6.28
CA ASN A 274 33.59 15.87 5.05
C ASN A 274 32.91 14.76 4.22
N ARG A 275 33.31 13.50 4.40
CA ARG A 275 32.71 12.35 3.73
C ARG A 275 32.85 11.09 4.58
N ILE A 276 31.78 10.30 4.66
CA ILE A 276 31.80 8.97 5.27
C ILE A 276 32.05 7.94 4.17
N GLU A 277 33.09 7.12 4.35
CA GLU A 277 33.32 5.95 3.50
C GLU A 277 32.39 4.81 3.93
N LEU A 278 31.52 4.38 3.01
CA LEU A 278 30.58 3.30 3.25
C LEU A 278 31.29 1.94 3.19
N SER A 279 31.84 1.51 4.32
CA SER A 279 32.44 0.19 4.45
C SER A 279 31.39 -0.92 4.28
N ARG A 280 31.83 -2.11 3.82
CA ARG A 280 30.94 -3.28 3.69
C ARG A 280 30.27 -3.65 5.02
N LYS A 281 30.98 -3.50 6.14
CA LYS A 281 30.46 -3.79 7.49
C LYS A 281 29.30 -2.85 7.84
N LEU A 282 29.46 -1.56 7.56
CA LEU A 282 28.43 -0.54 7.79
C LEU A 282 27.17 -0.76 6.92
N LEU A 283 27.35 -1.11 5.63
CA LEU A 283 26.21 -1.41 4.75
C LEU A 283 25.40 -2.62 5.20
N ILE A 284 26.07 -3.65 5.72
CA ILE A 284 25.41 -4.83 6.28
C ILE A 284 24.64 -4.45 7.56
N GLU A 285 25.23 -3.63 8.43
CA GLU A 285 24.58 -3.16 9.66
C GLU A 285 23.32 -2.33 9.36
N LEU A 286 23.42 -1.33 8.46
CA LEU A 286 22.28 -0.50 8.03
C LEU A 286 21.16 -1.32 7.40
N LYS A 287 21.51 -2.31 6.58
CA LYS A 287 20.52 -3.22 6.00
C LYS A 287 19.83 -4.05 7.09
N LYS A 288 20.59 -4.64 8.01
CA LYS A 288 20.03 -5.40 9.14
C LYS A 288 19.08 -4.54 9.96
N MET A 289 19.48 -3.31 10.29
CA MET A 289 18.63 -2.36 11.01
C MET A 289 17.32 -2.06 10.28
N LYS A 290 17.37 -1.92 8.95
CA LYS A 290 16.17 -1.69 8.12
C LYS A 290 15.25 -2.91 8.05
N ASP A 291 15.79 -4.11 8.03
CA ASP A 291 15.02 -5.35 7.94
C ASP A 291 14.40 -5.75 9.30
N LEU A 292 14.87 -5.16 10.40
CA LEU A 292 14.31 -5.38 11.73
C LEU A 292 12.96 -4.66 11.92
N SER A 293 11.96 -5.40 12.35
CA SER A 293 10.65 -4.87 12.73
C SER A 293 10.06 -5.65 13.90
N HIS A 294 9.55 -4.93 14.89
CA HIS A 294 8.89 -5.49 16.07
C HIS A 294 7.97 -4.43 16.69
N GLU A 295 6.92 -4.83 17.39
CA GLU A 295 5.93 -3.90 17.97
C GLU A 295 6.53 -2.97 19.02
N HIS A 296 7.43 -3.50 19.86
CA HIS A 296 8.05 -2.80 21.00
C HIS A 296 9.46 -2.23 20.70
N VAL A 297 9.80 -2.04 19.43
CA VAL A 297 11.09 -1.48 19.00
C VAL A 297 10.83 -0.49 17.86
N THR A 298 11.49 0.67 17.86
CA THR A 298 11.27 1.67 16.83
C THR A 298 11.75 1.19 15.46
N ARG A 299 10.93 1.41 14.44
CA ARG A 299 11.29 1.04 13.06
C ARG A 299 12.33 2.02 12.51
N PHE A 300 13.45 1.48 12.05
CA PHE A 300 14.44 2.24 11.31
C PHE A 300 13.91 2.57 9.92
N VAL A 301 13.76 3.86 9.62
CA VAL A 301 13.27 4.33 8.31
C VAL A 301 14.44 4.46 7.34
N GLY A 302 15.54 5.04 7.80
CA GLY A 302 16.75 5.22 7.01
C GLY A 302 17.77 6.14 7.65
N ALA A 303 18.82 6.47 6.89
CA ALA A 303 19.86 7.40 7.30
C ALA A 303 20.27 8.32 6.13
N CYS A 304 20.54 9.58 6.47
CA CYS A 304 21.18 10.55 5.59
C CYS A 304 22.69 10.57 5.87
N ILE A 305 23.47 10.32 4.83
CA ILE A 305 24.94 10.26 4.88
C ILE A 305 25.57 11.36 4.01
N ASP A 306 24.77 12.37 3.64
CA ASP A 306 25.19 13.46 2.79
C ASP A 306 25.77 14.60 3.66
N SER A 307 27.00 15.01 3.38
CA SER A 307 27.63 16.16 4.05
C SER A 307 26.91 17.46 3.65
N PRO A 308 26.66 18.41 4.58
CA PRO A 308 27.05 18.44 6.00
C PRO A 308 26.01 17.83 6.96
N HIS A 309 24.94 17.21 6.46
CA HIS A 309 23.78 16.79 7.25
C HIS A 309 23.73 15.26 7.45
N TYR A 310 24.48 14.76 8.42
CA TYR A 310 24.41 13.37 8.86
C TYR A 310 23.24 13.16 9.83
N CYS A 311 22.28 12.29 9.49
CA CYS A 311 21.16 12.01 10.39
C CYS A 311 20.63 10.57 10.30
N ILE A 312 20.07 10.10 11.40
CA ILE A 312 19.34 8.84 11.52
C ILE A 312 17.85 9.18 11.60
N VAL A 313 17.04 8.45 10.81
CA VAL A 313 15.60 8.66 10.71
C VAL A 313 14.88 7.42 11.22
N THR A 314 14.06 7.60 12.25
CA THR A 314 13.25 6.55 12.88
C THR A 314 11.78 6.97 12.92
N GLU A 315 10.90 6.00 13.21
CA GLU A 315 9.48 6.27 13.45
C GLU A 315 9.28 7.28 14.60
N TYR A 316 8.41 8.28 14.40
CA TYR A 316 8.09 9.26 15.43
C TYR A 316 7.03 8.74 16.40
N CYS A 317 7.29 8.89 17.70
CA CYS A 317 6.40 8.52 18.78
C CYS A 317 5.87 9.80 19.46
N PRO A 318 4.56 10.12 19.34
CA PRO A 318 4.03 11.44 19.69
C PRO A 318 3.92 11.71 21.20
N LYS A 319 3.96 10.68 22.06
CA LYS A 319 3.90 10.86 23.52
C LYS A 319 5.27 11.13 24.15
N GLY A 320 6.33 11.20 23.35
CA GLY A 320 7.69 11.47 23.82
C GLY A 320 8.35 10.25 24.46
N SER A 321 9.37 10.51 25.28
CA SER A 321 10.10 9.49 26.02
C SER A 321 9.39 9.12 27.32
N LEU A 322 9.74 7.96 27.89
CA LEU A 322 9.25 7.52 29.19
C LEU A 322 9.64 8.51 30.29
N GLN A 323 10.82 9.13 30.17
CA GLN A 323 11.25 10.18 31.11
C GLN A 323 10.28 11.37 31.08
N ASP A 324 9.88 11.84 29.89
CA ASP A 324 8.92 12.96 29.75
C ASP A 324 7.56 12.62 30.40
N ILE A 325 7.12 11.36 30.28
CA ILE A 325 5.87 10.86 30.89
C ILE A 325 5.99 10.76 32.41
N LEU A 326 7.17 10.43 32.93
CA LEU A 326 7.42 10.30 34.37
C LEU A 326 7.57 11.68 35.05
N GLU A 327 8.13 12.66 34.36
CA GLU A 327 8.26 14.05 34.85
C GLU A 327 6.92 14.81 34.78
N ASN A 328 6.00 14.40 33.92
CA ASN A 328 4.68 15.03 33.82
C ASN A 328 3.75 14.64 34.99
N ALA A 329 3.61 15.55 35.95
CA ALA A 329 2.73 15.38 37.12
C ALA A 329 1.23 15.26 36.77
N GLY A 330 0.81 15.70 35.58
CA GLY A 330 -0.56 15.56 35.09
C GLY A 330 -0.94 14.13 34.72
N ILE A 331 0.04 13.26 34.42
CA ILE A 331 -0.20 11.86 34.05
C ILE A 331 -0.17 10.98 35.31
N LYS A 332 -1.35 10.50 35.72
CA LYS A 332 -1.47 9.48 36.78
C LYS A 332 -1.16 8.10 36.21
N LEU A 333 0.07 7.60 36.48
CA LEU A 333 0.44 6.21 36.20
C LEU A 333 -0.10 5.32 37.33
N ASP A 334 -1.25 4.71 37.08
CA ASP A 334 -1.77 3.67 37.95
C ASP A 334 -0.92 2.39 37.80
N LYS A 335 -0.95 1.50 38.81
CA LYS A 335 -0.13 0.27 38.84
C LYS A 335 -0.24 -0.55 37.54
N MET A 336 -1.45 -0.65 36.98
CA MET A 336 -1.71 -1.36 35.72
C MET A 336 -0.93 -0.78 34.53
N MET A 337 -0.80 0.55 34.46
CA MET A 337 -0.05 1.20 33.38
C MET A 337 1.45 0.97 33.54
N ILE A 338 1.96 0.98 34.78
CA ILE A 338 3.35 0.62 35.09
C ILE A 338 3.65 -0.83 34.66
N TYR A 339 2.74 -1.77 34.96
CA TYR A 339 2.85 -3.16 34.50
C TYR A 339 2.89 -3.28 32.98
N SER A 340 2.01 -2.57 32.27
CA SER A 340 1.97 -2.57 30.81
C SER A 340 3.28 -2.08 30.22
N LEU A 341 3.76 -0.91 30.65
CA LEU A 341 5.01 -0.33 30.17
C LEU A 341 6.22 -1.23 30.50
N MET A 342 6.24 -1.86 31.68
CA MET A 342 7.27 -2.82 32.06
C MET A 342 7.27 -4.05 31.14
N HIS A 343 6.10 -4.62 30.83
CA HIS A 343 5.96 -5.74 29.90
C HIS A 343 6.46 -5.38 28.50
N ASP A 344 6.16 -4.18 28.03
CA ASP A 344 6.56 -3.69 26.72
C ASP A 344 8.09 -3.57 26.61
N ILE A 345 8.75 -2.99 27.64
CA ILE A 345 10.23 -2.94 27.70
C ILE A 345 10.81 -4.36 27.67
N ILE A 346 10.27 -5.28 28.46
CA ILE A 346 10.76 -6.67 28.51
C ILE A 346 10.62 -7.34 27.14
N LYS A 347 9.47 -7.21 26.46
CA LYS A 347 9.26 -7.78 25.12
C LYS A 347 10.24 -7.18 24.10
N GLY A 348 10.45 -5.87 24.13
CA GLY A 348 11.42 -5.18 23.27
C GLY A 348 12.85 -5.68 23.49
N MET A 349 13.29 -5.80 24.75
CA MET A 349 14.64 -6.28 25.08
C MET A 349 14.85 -7.76 24.77
N VAL A 350 13.86 -8.62 25.01
CA VAL A 350 13.92 -10.04 24.59
C VAL A 350 14.12 -10.14 23.08
N PHE A 351 13.42 -9.29 22.30
CA PHE A 351 13.59 -9.25 20.85
C PHE A 351 15.02 -8.80 20.48
N ILE A 352 15.50 -7.65 20.98
CA ILE A 352 16.85 -7.14 20.67
C ILE A 352 17.92 -8.18 21.01
N HIS A 353 17.86 -8.81 22.19
CA HIS A 353 18.82 -9.82 22.63
C HIS A 353 18.80 -11.10 21.79
N SER A 354 17.67 -11.40 21.12
CA SER A 354 17.56 -12.53 20.19
C SER A 354 18.09 -12.24 18.78
N THR A 355 18.28 -10.97 18.44
CA THR A 355 18.77 -10.55 17.14
C THR A 355 20.31 -10.52 17.06
N ASP A 356 20.85 -10.32 15.86
CA ASP A 356 22.29 -10.17 15.62
C ASP A 356 22.93 -8.96 16.33
N ILE A 357 22.13 -8.00 16.80
CA ILE A 357 22.60 -6.84 17.56
C ILE A 357 23.05 -7.27 18.96
N ARG A 358 22.46 -8.34 19.51
CA ARG A 358 22.75 -9.00 20.80
C ARG A 358 22.52 -8.17 22.06
N SER A 359 22.78 -6.87 22.07
CA SER A 359 22.59 -5.98 23.22
C SER A 359 22.29 -4.55 22.78
N HIS A 360 21.58 -3.80 23.61
CA HIS A 360 21.28 -2.39 23.33
C HIS A 360 22.45 -1.48 23.72
N GLY A 361 23.02 -1.67 24.91
CA GLY A 361 24.20 -0.98 25.42
C GLY A 361 24.00 0.47 25.89
N LYS A 362 22.83 1.07 25.63
CA LYS A 362 22.50 2.45 26.01
C LYS A 362 21.03 2.57 26.46
N LEU A 363 20.49 1.53 27.10
CA LEU A 363 19.09 1.52 27.53
C LEU A 363 18.88 2.55 28.65
N LYS A 364 17.91 3.46 28.46
CA LYS A 364 17.57 4.57 29.38
C LYS A 364 16.07 4.90 29.25
N SER A 365 15.51 5.61 30.22
CA SER A 365 14.14 6.11 30.11
C SER A 365 13.95 7.08 28.94
N THR A 366 14.98 7.84 28.55
CA THR A 366 14.97 8.68 27.32
C THR A 366 14.87 7.87 26.03
N ASN A 367 15.40 6.64 26.03
CA ASN A 367 15.45 5.75 24.86
C ASN A 367 14.26 4.78 24.83
N CYS A 368 13.33 4.92 25.76
CA CYS A 368 12.05 4.24 25.75
C CYS A 368 11.00 5.28 25.32
N VAL A 369 10.47 5.18 24.11
CA VAL A 369 9.50 6.15 23.56
C VAL A 369 8.11 5.54 23.51
N VAL A 370 7.07 6.37 23.57
CA VAL A 370 5.68 5.90 23.66
C VAL A 370 4.86 6.41 22.48
N ASP A 371 4.17 5.48 21.81
CA ASP A 371 3.35 5.80 20.65
C ASP A 371 1.98 6.41 21.04
N SER A 372 1.16 6.73 20.03
CA SER A 372 -0.18 7.30 20.26
C SER A 372 -1.13 6.37 21.03
N ARG A 373 -0.86 5.06 21.05
CA ARG A 373 -1.67 4.03 21.70
C ARG A 373 -1.14 3.65 23.09
N PHE A 374 -0.18 4.41 23.63
CA PHE A 374 0.52 4.10 24.89
C PHE A 374 1.31 2.79 24.86
N VAL A 375 1.75 2.33 23.69
CA VAL A 375 2.67 1.20 23.57
C VAL A 375 4.10 1.73 23.63
N LEU A 376 4.91 1.14 24.50
CA LEU A 376 6.32 1.52 24.63
C LEU A 376 7.17 0.81 23.59
N LYS A 377 8.01 1.61 22.91
CA LYS A 377 8.99 1.17 21.92
C LYS A 377 10.41 1.59 22.32
N ILE A 378 11.35 0.69 22.14
CA ILE A 378 12.77 0.94 22.44
C ILE A 378 13.45 1.54 21.20
N THR A 379 14.20 2.63 21.38
CA THR A 379 14.88 3.37 20.30
C THR A 379 16.38 3.52 20.55
N ASP A 380 17.13 4.04 19.57
CA ASP A 380 18.57 4.32 19.68
C ASP A 380 19.44 3.08 20.01
N PHE A 381 19.08 1.93 19.44
CA PHE A 381 19.85 0.68 19.53
C PHE A 381 20.63 0.41 18.23
N GLY A 382 21.77 -0.29 18.34
CA GLY A 382 22.62 -0.65 17.20
C GLY A 382 23.39 0.52 16.57
N LEU A 383 23.78 0.37 15.30
CA LEU A 383 24.54 1.36 14.51
C LEU A 383 25.87 1.77 15.15
N ASN A 384 26.56 0.79 15.75
CA ASN A 384 27.80 1.02 16.50
C ASN A 384 28.90 1.62 15.61
N HIS A 385 29.00 1.18 14.34
CA HIS A 385 30.01 1.71 13.42
C HIS A 385 29.73 3.15 12.98
N ILE A 386 28.46 3.60 12.98
CA ILE A 386 28.13 5.01 12.70
C ILE A 386 28.46 5.86 13.92
N HIS A 387 28.10 5.39 15.11
CA HIS A 387 28.37 6.11 16.35
C HIS A 387 29.87 6.18 16.67
N GLU A 388 30.70 5.24 16.20
CA GLU A 388 32.17 5.32 16.27
C GLU A 388 32.75 6.51 15.46
N LEU A 389 32.04 6.96 14.41
CA LEU A 389 32.46 8.09 13.58
C LEU A 389 32.09 9.44 14.19
N GLU A 390 31.23 9.47 15.22
CA GLU A 390 30.89 10.70 15.92
C GLU A 390 32.09 11.22 16.69
N THR A 391 32.41 12.50 16.49
CA THR A 391 33.40 13.19 17.31
C THR A 391 32.73 13.60 18.61
N VAL A 392 32.61 12.67 19.55
CA VAL A 392 32.18 13.00 20.91
C VAL A 392 33.34 13.71 21.59
N LYS A 393 33.30 15.04 21.67
CA LYS A 393 34.10 15.76 22.67
C LYS A 393 33.53 15.34 24.02
N GLU A 394 34.19 14.43 24.72
CA GLU A 394 33.85 14.10 26.10
C GLU A 394 34.16 15.33 26.97
N ASP A 395 33.21 16.25 27.06
CA ASP A 395 33.27 17.32 28.05
C ASP A 395 33.01 16.68 29.42
N PHE A 396 34.08 16.22 30.07
CA PHE A 396 34.05 15.69 31.44
C PHE A 396 33.50 16.70 32.47
N LEU A 397 33.44 17.99 32.09
CA LEU A 397 32.86 19.10 32.84
C LEU A 397 31.34 19.23 32.68
N SER A 398 30.72 18.60 31.67
CA SER A 398 29.28 18.72 31.43
C SER A 398 28.47 17.78 32.31
N ASN A 399 27.51 18.34 33.05
CA ASN A 399 26.54 17.56 33.84
C ASN A 399 25.71 16.59 32.99
N SER A 400 25.51 16.88 31.69
CA SER A 400 24.76 16.02 30.78
C SER A 400 25.46 14.67 30.53
N PHE A 401 26.79 14.69 30.47
CA PHE A 401 27.61 13.48 30.28
C PHE A 401 27.47 12.50 31.45
N TRP A 402 27.58 13.00 32.68
CA TRP A 402 27.46 12.18 33.88
C TRP A 402 26.03 11.68 34.10
N ARG A 403 25.00 12.51 33.82
CA ARG A 403 23.60 12.08 33.85
C ARG A 403 23.35 10.91 32.89
N ALA A 404 23.92 10.97 31.69
CA ALA A 404 23.83 9.88 30.72
C ALA A 404 24.46 8.56 31.20
N LYS A 405 25.33 8.56 32.21
CA LYS A 405 25.95 7.34 32.75
C LYS A 405 25.22 6.73 33.95
N LEU A 406 24.15 7.34 34.46
CA LEU A 406 23.42 6.84 35.65
C LEU A 406 22.78 5.46 35.46
N TRP A 407 22.42 5.11 34.23
CA TRP A 407 21.87 3.78 33.89
C TRP A 407 22.95 2.75 33.54
N THR A 408 24.22 3.15 33.49
CA THR A 408 25.32 2.26 33.09
C THR A 408 25.71 1.34 34.24
N ALA A 409 25.88 0.05 33.94
CA ALA A 409 26.22 -0.97 34.91
C ALA A 409 27.64 -0.79 35.50
N PRO A 410 27.87 -1.18 36.77
CA PRO A 410 29.15 -0.96 37.46
C PRO A 410 30.33 -1.61 36.73
N GLU A 411 30.16 -2.80 36.17
CA GLU A 411 31.21 -3.49 35.42
C GLU A 411 31.62 -2.74 34.14
N LEU A 412 30.66 -2.06 33.49
CA LEU A 412 30.93 -1.26 32.29
C LEU A 412 31.59 0.08 32.64
N LEU A 413 31.28 0.64 33.82
CA LEU A 413 31.91 1.87 34.32
C LEU A 413 33.37 1.69 34.74
N ARG A 414 33.77 0.45 35.11
CA ARG A 414 35.14 0.10 35.51
C ARG A 414 36.07 -0.21 34.35
N LEU A 415 35.53 -0.51 33.17
CA LEU A 415 36.33 -0.77 31.97
C LEU A 415 36.86 0.55 31.40
N ASP A 416 38.16 0.59 31.12
CA ASP A 416 38.78 1.75 30.46
C ASP A 416 38.22 1.96 29.03
N CYS A 417 37.86 0.87 28.36
CA CYS A 417 37.27 0.86 27.02
C CYS A 417 36.06 -0.09 26.99
N PRO A 418 34.88 0.34 27.45
CA PRO A 418 33.69 -0.51 27.41
C PRO A 418 33.29 -0.80 25.96
N PRO A 419 32.74 -2.00 25.67
CA PRO A 419 32.25 -2.30 24.34
C PRO A 419 31.14 -1.32 23.95
N MET A 420 31.23 -0.71 22.76
CA MET A 420 30.26 0.30 22.28
C MET A 420 28.81 -0.21 22.23
N GLY A 421 28.62 -1.52 21.98
CA GLY A 421 27.32 -2.19 22.00
C GLY A 421 26.86 -2.65 23.38
N GLY A 422 27.63 -2.39 24.44
CA GLY A 422 27.39 -2.85 25.80
C GLY A 422 27.35 -4.36 25.95
N THR A 423 26.69 -4.84 27.01
CA THR A 423 26.50 -6.26 27.30
C THR A 423 25.04 -6.53 27.65
N GLN A 424 24.58 -7.77 27.45
CA GLN A 424 23.21 -8.16 27.82
C GLN A 424 22.93 -7.98 29.31
N LYS A 425 23.91 -8.30 30.18
CA LYS A 425 23.80 -8.09 31.63
C LYS A 425 23.84 -6.63 32.04
N GLY A 426 24.50 -5.78 31.25
CA GLY A 426 24.46 -4.33 31.41
C GLY A 426 23.07 -3.77 31.14
N ASP A 427 22.40 -4.24 30.08
CA ASP A 427 21.02 -3.84 29.77
C ASP A 427 20.03 -4.23 30.90
N VAL A 428 20.25 -5.38 31.55
CA VAL A 428 19.43 -5.82 32.70
C VAL A 428 19.57 -4.86 33.90
N TYR A 429 20.79 -4.37 34.15
CA TYR A 429 21.03 -3.35 35.17
C TYR A 429 20.32 -2.04 34.82
N SER A 430 20.45 -1.57 33.58
CA SER A 430 19.76 -0.37 33.12
C SER A 430 18.23 -0.48 33.25
N PHE A 431 17.67 -1.66 32.96
CA PHE A 431 16.26 -1.96 33.16
C PHE A 431 15.83 -1.84 34.63
N ALA A 432 16.67 -2.28 35.59
CA ALA A 432 16.37 -2.13 37.01
C ALA A 432 16.28 -0.65 37.44
N VAL A 433 17.17 0.20 36.92
CA VAL A 433 17.14 1.65 37.18
C VAL A 433 15.89 2.29 36.58
N ILE A 434 15.48 1.90 35.37
CA ILE A 434 14.23 2.38 34.76
C ILE A 434 13.01 1.91 35.57
N LEU A 435 13.02 0.66 36.05
CA LEU A 435 11.94 0.13 36.88
C LEU A 435 11.82 0.89 38.20
N HIS A 436 12.95 1.25 38.82
CA HIS A 436 12.98 2.13 39.99
C HIS A 436 12.36 3.50 39.68
N GLU A 437 12.75 4.11 38.55
CA GLU A 437 12.21 5.39 38.08
C GLU A 437 10.67 5.34 37.91
N MET A 438 10.15 4.26 37.32
CA MET A 438 8.72 4.05 37.10
C MET A 438 7.94 3.85 38.40
N LEU A 439 8.51 3.14 39.37
CA LEU A 439 7.83 2.81 40.64
C LEU A 439 7.78 4.01 41.59
N PHE A 440 8.85 4.80 41.69
CA PHE A 440 8.98 5.84 42.70
C PHE A 440 8.78 7.26 42.17
N ARG A 441 8.95 7.53 40.86
CA ARG A 441 8.73 8.84 40.23
C ARG A 441 9.44 10.01 40.93
N ARG A 442 10.65 9.77 41.47
CA ARG A 442 11.50 10.80 42.11
C ARG A 442 12.74 11.16 41.29
N GLY A 443 12.66 10.90 39.98
CA GLY A 443 13.79 11.06 39.07
C GLY A 443 14.74 9.86 39.06
N VAL A 444 15.77 9.99 38.23
CA VAL A 444 16.74 8.93 37.93
C VAL A 444 17.68 8.72 39.11
N PHE A 445 17.87 7.47 39.52
CA PHE A 445 18.80 7.09 40.60
C PHE A 445 18.55 7.91 41.88
N TYR A 446 17.31 7.96 42.35
CA TYR A 446 16.97 8.72 43.56
C TYR A 446 17.65 8.13 44.80
N THR A 447 18.32 9.00 45.56
CA THR A 447 18.88 8.72 46.89
C THR A 447 18.25 9.66 47.93
N SER A 448 18.17 9.21 49.18
CA SER A 448 17.64 10.01 50.30
C SER A 448 18.43 11.30 50.57
N ASP A 449 19.69 11.37 50.12
CA ASP A 449 20.53 12.54 50.24
C ASP A 449 20.34 13.45 49.01
N GLU A 450 19.61 14.56 49.17
CA GLU A 450 19.18 15.48 48.08
C GLU A 450 20.33 16.24 47.38
N ASN A 451 21.58 16.13 47.85
CA ASN A 451 22.74 16.89 47.35
C ASN A 451 23.77 16.08 46.56
N SER A 452 23.45 14.86 46.13
CA SER A 452 24.40 14.03 45.37
C SER A 452 24.41 14.43 43.89
N PHE A 453 25.54 14.99 43.39
CA PHE A 453 25.68 15.28 41.96
C PHE A 453 25.78 13.98 41.16
N ALA A 454 25.33 13.99 39.90
CA ALA A 454 25.35 12.81 39.03
C ALA A 454 26.76 12.20 38.89
N ARG A 455 27.80 13.03 38.96
CA ARG A 455 29.20 12.58 38.95
C ARG A 455 29.54 11.72 40.17
N ASP A 456 29.17 12.17 41.37
CA ASP A 456 29.49 11.49 42.62
C ASP A 456 28.76 10.14 42.70
N ILE A 457 27.51 10.11 42.24
CA ILE A 457 26.72 8.88 42.13
C ILE A 457 27.43 7.85 41.23
N VAL A 458 27.80 8.25 40.02
CA VAL A 458 28.46 7.36 39.05
C VAL A 458 29.81 6.87 39.61
N GLU A 459 30.55 7.73 40.30
CA GLU A 459 31.83 7.39 40.91
C GLU A 459 31.68 6.40 42.07
N ASN A 460 30.69 6.59 42.95
CA ASN A 460 30.40 5.67 44.05
C ASN A 460 29.97 4.28 43.55
N VAL A 461 29.19 4.22 42.46
CA VAL A 461 28.85 2.96 41.78
C VAL A 461 30.10 2.32 41.16
N ARG A 462 30.95 3.13 40.51
CA ARG A 462 32.20 2.66 39.90
C ARG A 462 33.15 2.07 40.95
N MET A 463 33.30 2.71 42.10
CA MET A 463 34.18 2.27 43.19
C MET A 463 33.71 0.97 43.87
N GLY A 464 32.44 0.58 43.74
CA GLY A 464 31.94 -0.70 44.28
C GLY A 464 31.94 -0.73 45.80
N MET A 465 31.31 0.28 46.43
CA MET A 465 31.18 0.37 47.89
C MET A 465 30.56 -0.89 48.53
N GLN A 466 30.79 -1.11 49.82
CA GLN A 466 30.21 -2.20 50.62
C GLN A 466 29.36 -1.59 51.75
N PRO A 467 28.02 -1.72 51.72
CA PRO A 467 27.20 -2.35 50.68
C PRO A 467 27.22 -1.56 49.35
N PRO A 468 26.90 -2.20 48.20
CA PRO A 468 26.89 -1.56 46.90
C PRO A 468 25.99 -0.33 46.88
N PHE A 469 26.51 0.80 46.37
CA PHE A 469 25.73 2.04 46.25
C PHE A 469 24.61 1.84 45.23
N ARG A 470 23.35 1.98 45.66
CA ARG A 470 22.14 1.73 44.88
C ARG A 470 21.06 2.76 45.18
N PRO A 471 20.09 2.96 44.27
CA PRO A 471 18.95 3.85 44.51
C PRO A 471 18.15 3.44 45.76
N THR A 472 17.66 4.42 46.50
CA THR A 472 16.87 4.19 47.72
C THR A 472 15.53 3.56 47.38
N VAL A 473 15.21 2.45 48.01
CA VAL A 473 13.92 1.75 47.87
C VAL A 473 13.04 2.14 49.05
N LEU A 474 11.94 2.86 48.77
CA LEU A 474 10.96 3.24 49.79
C LEU A 474 9.93 2.12 49.98
N GLU A 475 9.42 1.95 51.20
CA GLU A 475 8.27 1.09 51.44
C GLU A 475 7.06 1.65 50.69
N THR A 476 6.54 0.88 49.73
CA THR A 476 5.45 1.28 48.85
C THR A 476 4.38 0.20 48.77
N SER A 477 3.20 0.57 48.27
CA SER A 477 2.08 -0.37 48.09
C SER A 477 2.25 -1.36 46.93
N PHE A 478 3.42 -1.42 46.29
CA PHE A 478 3.71 -2.34 45.18
C PHE A 478 4.07 -3.73 45.69
N ASP A 479 3.83 -4.75 44.86
CA ASP A 479 4.08 -6.14 45.24
C ASP A 479 5.58 -6.36 45.52
N GLY A 480 5.90 -6.86 46.72
CA GLY A 480 7.29 -7.07 47.14
C GLY A 480 8.11 -7.99 46.23
N VAL A 481 7.44 -8.79 45.40
CA VAL A 481 8.07 -9.65 44.39
C VAL A 481 8.74 -8.83 43.28
N ILE A 482 8.14 -7.72 42.84
CA ILE A 482 8.71 -6.87 41.78
C ILE A 482 9.89 -6.06 42.32
N ILE A 483 9.79 -5.61 43.57
CA ILE A 483 10.90 -4.97 44.25
C ILE A 483 12.07 -5.95 44.36
N ASN A 484 11.82 -7.22 44.72
CA ASN A 484 12.85 -8.26 44.76
C ASN A 484 13.46 -8.52 43.37
N LEU A 485 12.63 -8.58 42.32
CA LEU A 485 13.08 -8.70 40.94
C LEU A 485 13.98 -7.53 40.51
N MET A 486 13.56 -6.30 40.80
CA MET A 486 14.35 -5.09 40.56
C MET A 486 15.70 -5.18 41.27
N VAL A 487 15.72 -5.60 42.55
CA VAL A 487 16.95 -5.73 43.32
C VAL A 487 17.89 -6.81 42.76
N ARG A 488 17.35 -7.91 42.24
CA ARG A 488 18.16 -8.93 41.55
C ARG A 488 18.72 -8.43 40.22
N CYS A 489 17.96 -7.63 39.48
CA CYS A 489 18.39 -7.08 38.19
C CYS A 489 19.58 -6.10 38.30
N TRP A 490 19.72 -5.37 39.42
CA TRP A 490 20.88 -4.49 39.66
C TRP A 490 21.97 -5.09 40.56
N SER A 491 22.04 -6.42 40.67
CA SER A 491 23.09 -7.10 41.45
C SER A 491 24.49 -6.62 41.03
N GLU A 492 25.41 -6.51 41.99
CA GLU A 492 26.79 -6.08 41.74
C GLU A 492 27.50 -7.03 40.77
N ASN A 493 27.34 -8.34 40.98
CA ASN A 493 27.87 -9.36 40.09
C ASN A 493 26.94 -9.55 38.86
N PRO A 494 27.45 -9.43 37.62
CA PRO A 494 26.65 -9.60 36.39
C PRO A 494 26.03 -10.99 36.24
N ASP A 495 26.67 -12.04 36.76
CA ASP A 495 26.19 -13.42 36.62
C ASP A 495 24.95 -13.73 37.46
N ASP A 496 24.78 -13.01 38.58
CA ASP A 496 23.62 -13.14 39.46
C ASP A 496 22.37 -12.47 38.89
N ARG A 497 22.52 -11.64 37.85
CA ARG A 497 21.41 -10.92 37.21
C ARG A 497 20.61 -11.87 36.31
N PRO A 498 19.27 -11.92 36.41
CA PRO A 498 18.46 -12.78 35.55
C PRO A 498 18.44 -12.27 34.10
N ASP A 499 18.31 -13.18 33.13
CA ASP A 499 18.13 -12.79 31.72
C ASP A 499 16.69 -12.30 31.46
N PHE A 500 16.49 -11.43 30.47
CA PHE A 500 15.15 -10.93 30.11
C PHE A 500 14.11 -12.03 29.83
N ARG A 501 14.53 -13.20 29.36
CA ARG A 501 13.63 -14.37 29.20
C ARG A 501 13.11 -14.89 30.54
N MET A 502 13.95 -14.91 31.57
CA MET A 502 13.59 -15.30 32.93
C MET A 502 12.74 -14.22 33.61
N ILE A 503 13.13 -12.95 33.46
CA ILE A 503 12.36 -11.78 33.91
C ILE A 503 10.94 -11.85 33.33
N ARG A 504 10.80 -12.06 32.02
CA ARG A 504 9.49 -12.20 31.36
C ARG A 504 8.62 -13.29 31.99
N LYS A 505 9.18 -14.47 32.26
CA LYS A 505 8.44 -15.57 32.88
C LYS A 505 7.93 -15.21 34.28
N GLN A 506 8.76 -14.55 35.09
CA GLN A 506 8.40 -14.12 36.43
C GLN A 506 7.33 -13.04 36.42
N VAL A 507 7.45 -12.03 35.55
CA VAL A 507 6.46 -10.95 35.44
C VAL A 507 5.12 -11.49 34.93
N ILE A 508 5.10 -12.36 33.91
CA ILE A 508 3.85 -12.99 33.42
C ILE A 508 3.17 -13.80 34.53
N SER A 509 3.92 -14.56 35.34
CA SER A 509 3.31 -15.32 36.44
C SER A 509 2.64 -14.43 37.50
N LEU A 510 3.09 -13.20 37.66
CA LEU A 510 2.53 -12.21 38.59
C LEU A 510 1.34 -11.45 37.99
N THR A 511 1.33 -11.25 36.67
CA THR A 511 0.28 -10.47 35.98
C THR A 511 -0.91 -11.32 35.50
N ARG A 512 -0.88 -12.65 35.68
CA ARG A 512 -1.98 -13.56 35.27
C ARG A 512 -3.35 -13.22 35.87
N GLU A 513 -3.41 -12.57 37.03
CA GLU A 513 -4.66 -12.08 37.63
C GLU A 513 -5.19 -10.79 36.99
N PHE A 514 -4.36 -10.05 36.23
CA PHE A 514 -4.70 -8.76 35.61
C PHE A 514 -4.97 -8.85 34.10
N GLU A 515 -4.64 -9.96 33.45
CA GLU A 515 -4.66 -10.13 31.98
C GLU A 515 -6.07 -10.32 31.37
N THR A 516 -7.13 -10.59 32.13
CA THR A 516 -8.39 -11.11 31.55
C THR A 516 -9.56 -10.14 31.42
N SER A 517 -9.53 -8.93 32.02
CA SER A 517 -10.62 -7.94 31.78
C SER A 517 -10.21 -6.48 32.00
N ASN A 518 -9.41 -6.19 33.03
CA ASN A 518 -9.34 -4.81 33.52
C ASN A 518 -8.33 -3.89 32.80
N ILE A 519 -7.32 -4.44 32.11
CA ILE A 519 -6.32 -3.62 31.40
C ILE A 519 -6.84 -3.16 30.04
N VAL A 520 -7.48 -4.07 29.30
CA VAL A 520 -8.06 -3.78 27.98
C VAL A 520 -9.21 -2.79 28.15
N ASP A 521 -10.07 -2.97 29.15
CA ASP A 521 -11.19 -2.06 29.41
C ASP A 521 -10.74 -0.66 29.87
N ASN A 522 -9.66 -0.55 30.65
CA ASN A 522 -9.16 0.75 31.12
C ASN A 522 -8.33 1.47 30.02
N LEU A 523 -7.65 0.73 29.14
CA LEU A 523 -7.05 1.26 27.91
C LEU A 523 -8.13 1.66 26.89
N LEU A 524 -9.17 0.86 26.71
CA LEU A 524 -10.32 1.16 25.87
C LEU A 524 -11.03 2.42 26.35
N ARG A 525 -11.31 2.54 27.65
CA ARG A 525 -11.94 3.74 28.22
C ARG A 525 -11.09 5.00 28.04
N ARG A 526 -9.75 4.89 28.14
CA ARG A 526 -8.84 6.01 27.85
C ARG A 526 -8.76 6.31 26.35
N MET A 527 -8.77 5.29 25.48
CA MET A 527 -8.84 5.44 24.03
C MET A 527 -10.17 6.06 23.58
N GLU A 528 -11.29 5.71 24.21
CA GLU A 528 -12.60 6.34 24.00
C GLU A 528 -12.58 7.80 24.41
N GLN A 529 -11.98 8.15 25.56
CA GLN A 529 -11.82 9.56 25.95
C GLN A 529 -10.98 10.34 24.95
N TYR A 530 -9.88 9.76 24.44
CA TYR A 530 -9.07 10.41 23.39
C TYR A 530 -9.80 10.47 22.04
N ALA A 531 -10.57 9.43 21.68
CA ALA A 531 -11.39 9.42 20.46
C ALA A 531 -12.49 10.48 20.54
N ASN A 532 -13.16 10.62 21.68
CA ASN A 532 -14.18 11.64 21.92
C ASN A 532 -13.58 13.05 21.91
N ASN A 533 -12.38 13.24 22.47
CA ASN A 533 -11.69 14.53 22.41
C ASN A 533 -11.25 14.87 20.97
N LEU A 534 -10.75 13.88 20.23
CA LEU A 534 -10.43 14.04 18.81
C LEU A 534 -11.67 14.31 17.98
N GLU A 535 -12.78 13.64 18.26
CA GLU A 535 -14.06 13.86 17.60
C GLU A 535 -14.59 15.26 17.88
N SER A 536 -14.50 15.73 19.14
CA SER A 536 -14.83 17.11 19.51
C SER A 536 -13.96 18.11 18.76
N LEU A 537 -12.64 17.87 18.67
CA LEU A 537 -11.73 18.76 17.95
C LEU A 537 -11.98 18.74 16.43
N VAL A 538 -12.30 17.58 15.87
CA VAL A 538 -12.68 17.43 14.45
C VAL A 538 -14.01 18.13 14.21
N GLN A 539 -14.99 18.02 15.11
CA GLN A 539 -16.27 18.72 15.01
C GLN A 539 -16.08 20.24 15.06
N GLU A 540 -15.25 20.74 15.97
CA GLU A 540 -14.92 22.17 16.07
C GLU A 540 -14.22 22.67 14.80
N ARG A 541 -13.16 21.99 14.35
CA ARG A 541 -12.47 22.29 13.08
C ARG A 541 -13.40 22.24 11.87
N THR A 542 -14.34 21.29 11.86
CA THR A 542 -15.32 21.15 10.77
C THR A 542 -16.34 22.29 10.81
N ALA A 543 -16.75 22.74 12.00
CA ALA A 543 -17.62 23.89 12.18
C ALA A 543 -16.94 25.19 11.73
N ASP A 544 -15.68 25.41 12.11
CA ASP A 544 -14.89 26.56 11.67
C ASP A 544 -14.74 26.56 10.13
N TYR A 545 -14.40 25.40 9.56
CA TYR A 545 -14.31 25.25 8.11
C TYR A 545 -15.64 25.54 7.40
N LEU A 546 -16.77 25.05 7.94
CA LEU A 546 -18.09 25.35 7.39
C LEU A 546 -18.41 26.85 7.46
N GLN A 547 -18.03 27.50 8.56
CA GLN A 547 -18.24 28.95 8.73
C GLN A 547 -17.39 29.76 7.74
N GLU A 548 -16.11 29.41 7.58
CA GLU A 548 -15.22 30.04 6.58
C GLU A 548 -15.73 29.82 5.16
N LYS A 549 -16.14 28.59 4.85
CA LYS A 549 -16.75 28.26 3.56
C LYS A 549 -17.97 29.13 3.29
N GLN A 550 -18.86 29.29 4.28
CA GLN A 550 -20.06 30.09 4.12
C GLN A 550 -19.76 31.59 3.93
N LYS A 551 -18.74 32.12 4.62
CA LYS A 551 -18.25 33.50 4.39
C LYS A 551 -17.71 33.67 2.96
N ALA A 552 -16.94 32.71 2.47
CA ALA A 552 -16.40 32.74 1.11
C ALA A 552 -17.50 32.64 0.03
N GLU A 553 -18.50 31.77 0.23
CA GLU A 553 -19.66 31.65 -0.67
C GLU A 553 -20.48 32.94 -0.71
N ASN A 554 -20.73 33.57 0.44
CA ASN A 554 -21.45 34.85 0.51
C ASN A 554 -20.73 35.97 -0.24
N LEU A 555 -19.41 36.09 -0.09
CA LEU A 555 -18.61 37.05 -0.86
C LEU A 555 -18.69 36.78 -2.36
N LEU A 556 -18.68 35.51 -2.77
CA LEU A 556 -18.81 35.15 -4.19
C LEU A 556 -20.20 35.53 -4.75
N TYR A 557 -21.27 35.35 -3.98
CA TYR A 557 -22.62 35.76 -4.36
C TYR A 557 -22.83 37.27 -4.43
N GLN A 558 -21.97 38.06 -3.78
CA GLN A 558 -21.95 39.53 -3.92
C GLN A 558 -21.29 39.98 -5.22
N LEU A 559 -20.33 39.19 -5.74
CA LEU A 559 -19.59 39.53 -6.97
C LEU A 559 -20.24 38.98 -8.24
N LEU A 560 -20.91 37.83 -8.15
CA LEU A 560 -21.46 37.12 -9.31
C LEU A 560 -22.91 36.68 -9.05
N PRO A 561 -23.73 36.54 -10.10
CA PRO A 561 -25.07 36.02 -9.95
C PRO A 561 -25.06 34.59 -9.37
N LYS A 562 -26.01 34.27 -8.49
CA LYS A 562 -26.08 32.99 -7.77
C LYS A 562 -26.02 31.75 -8.67
N SER A 563 -26.66 31.80 -9.85
CA SER A 563 -26.64 30.70 -10.82
C SER A 563 -25.24 30.43 -11.37
N VAL A 564 -24.48 31.49 -11.66
CA VAL A 564 -23.12 31.45 -12.20
C VAL A 564 -22.10 31.09 -11.12
N ALA A 565 -22.21 31.71 -9.94
CA ALA A 565 -21.38 31.40 -8.78
C ALA A 565 -21.47 29.92 -8.39
N SER A 566 -22.68 29.33 -8.42
CA SER A 566 -22.89 27.91 -8.11
C SER A 566 -22.23 26.97 -9.12
N GLN A 567 -22.17 27.33 -10.41
CA GLN A 567 -21.45 26.56 -11.43
C GLN A 567 -19.94 26.64 -11.20
N LEU A 568 -19.42 27.82 -10.85
CA LEU A 568 -18.00 28.00 -10.53
C LEU A 568 -17.58 27.22 -9.26
N ILE A 569 -18.42 27.20 -8.22
CA ILE A 569 -18.19 26.41 -7.00
C ILE A 569 -18.08 24.92 -7.32
N LYS A 570 -18.89 24.42 -8.29
CA LYS A 570 -18.83 23.03 -8.76
C LYS A 570 -17.63 22.73 -9.68
N GLY A 571 -16.85 23.74 -10.06
CA GLY A 571 -15.75 23.61 -11.01
C GLY A 571 -16.21 23.44 -12.46
N GLU A 572 -17.48 23.75 -12.77
CA GLU A 572 -18.02 23.66 -14.12
C GLU A 572 -17.65 24.92 -14.94
N PRO A 573 -17.23 24.77 -16.21
CA PRO A 573 -16.96 25.93 -17.06
C PRO A 573 -18.26 26.67 -17.39
N VAL A 574 -18.35 27.95 -17.00
CA VAL A 574 -19.49 28.81 -17.33
C VAL A 574 -19.46 29.14 -18.83
N LYS A 575 -20.43 28.61 -19.58
CA LYS A 575 -20.57 28.91 -21.01
C LYS A 575 -21.26 30.26 -21.20
N ALA A 576 -20.89 30.98 -22.26
CA ALA A 576 -21.64 32.16 -22.68
C ALA A 576 -23.04 31.75 -23.16
N GLU A 577 -24.06 32.49 -22.74
CA GLU A 577 -25.46 32.27 -23.10
C GLU A 577 -25.99 33.45 -23.93
N ALA A 578 -26.74 33.14 -24.98
CA ALA A 578 -27.46 34.13 -25.78
C ALA A 578 -28.88 34.31 -25.25
N PHE A 579 -29.28 35.57 -25.09
CA PHE A 579 -30.61 35.99 -24.66
C PHE A 579 -31.28 36.74 -25.81
N ASP A 580 -32.46 36.28 -26.23
CA ASP A 580 -33.17 36.82 -27.40
C ASP A 580 -33.67 38.25 -27.18
N CYS A 581 -34.07 38.57 -25.95
CA CYS A 581 -34.46 39.90 -25.55
C CYS A 581 -34.15 40.13 -24.08
N VAL A 582 -33.52 41.26 -23.78
CA VAL A 582 -33.33 41.81 -22.43
C VAL A 582 -33.58 43.31 -22.47
N THR A 583 -33.92 43.91 -21.34
CA THR A 583 -33.99 45.37 -21.20
C THR A 583 -32.81 45.88 -20.39
N ILE A 584 -32.05 46.81 -20.96
CA ILE A 584 -30.89 47.43 -20.35
C ILE A 584 -31.24 48.86 -19.95
N TYR A 585 -30.93 49.19 -18.70
CA TYR A 585 -30.94 50.51 -18.12
C TYR A 585 -29.51 51.06 -18.05
N PHE A 586 -29.33 52.27 -18.55
CA PHE A 586 -28.14 53.08 -18.35
C PHE A 586 -28.52 54.40 -17.72
N SER A 587 -27.75 54.85 -16.74
CA SER A 587 -27.84 56.22 -16.26
C SER A 587 -26.49 56.87 -16.07
N ASP A 588 -26.45 58.18 -16.25
CA ASP A 588 -25.28 59.04 -16.14
C ASP A 588 -25.58 60.27 -15.30
N ILE A 589 -24.58 60.82 -14.60
CA ILE A 589 -24.72 62.01 -13.79
C ILE A 589 -24.39 63.24 -14.62
N VAL A 590 -25.39 64.09 -14.88
CA VAL A 590 -25.20 65.28 -15.71
C VAL A 590 -24.29 66.27 -15.00
N GLY A 591 -23.13 66.56 -15.60
CA GLY A 591 -22.16 67.52 -15.06
C GLY A 591 -21.18 66.91 -14.06
N PHE A 592 -21.10 65.59 -13.96
CA PHE A 592 -20.20 64.90 -13.03
C PHE A 592 -18.73 65.31 -13.17
N THR A 593 -18.23 65.48 -14.39
CA THR A 593 -16.83 65.92 -14.61
C THR A 593 -16.55 67.29 -14.00
N SER A 594 -17.49 68.22 -14.09
CA SER A 594 -17.38 69.54 -13.46
C SER A 594 -17.47 69.44 -11.94
N LEU A 595 -18.39 68.60 -11.44
CA LEU A 595 -18.52 68.34 -10.01
C LEU A 595 -17.25 67.72 -9.41
N CYS A 596 -16.59 66.82 -10.13
CA CYS A 596 -15.32 66.22 -9.71
C CYS A 596 -14.14 67.20 -9.78
N ALA A 597 -14.18 68.17 -10.69
CA ALA A 597 -13.14 69.20 -10.80
C ALA A 597 -13.19 70.17 -9.60
N ASP A 598 -14.38 70.41 -9.06
CA ASP A 598 -14.60 71.39 -7.99
C ASP A 598 -14.75 70.79 -6.58
N SER A 599 -14.64 69.46 -6.44
CA SER A 599 -14.73 68.73 -5.17
C SER A 599 -13.45 67.93 -4.89
N THR A 600 -13.17 67.65 -3.62
CA THR A 600 -12.01 66.80 -3.28
C THR A 600 -12.28 65.33 -3.65
N PRO A 601 -11.24 64.53 -3.97
CA PRO A 601 -11.43 63.11 -4.30
C PRO A 601 -12.19 62.31 -3.23
N MET A 602 -11.98 62.62 -1.95
CA MET A 602 -12.68 61.96 -0.85
C MET A 602 -14.18 62.31 -0.82
N GLU A 603 -14.54 63.56 -1.09
CA GLU A 603 -15.94 64.00 -1.18
C GLU A 603 -16.66 63.36 -2.38
N VAL A 604 -15.97 63.21 -3.52
CA VAL A 604 -16.50 62.52 -4.71
C VAL A 604 -16.74 61.04 -4.41
N VAL A 605 -15.81 60.36 -3.73
CA VAL A 605 -15.98 58.95 -3.33
C VAL A 605 -17.15 58.79 -2.38
N ASN A 606 -17.29 59.65 -1.37
CA ASN A 606 -18.42 59.61 -0.44
C ASN A 606 -19.75 59.86 -1.16
N LEU A 607 -19.82 60.84 -2.05
CA LEU A 607 -21.01 61.10 -2.86
C LEU A 607 -21.42 59.89 -3.70
N LEU A 608 -20.48 59.27 -4.41
CA LEU A 608 -20.75 58.09 -5.22
C LEU A 608 -21.20 56.91 -4.35
N ASN A 609 -20.57 56.71 -3.19
CA ASN A 609 -20.92 55.64 -2.26
C ASN A 609 -22.34 55.83 -1.70
N ASP A 610 -22.71 57.06 -1.29
CA ASP A 610 -24.05 57.37 -0.79
C ASP A 610 -25.12 57.20 -1.87
N LEU A 611 -24.83 57.67 -3.09
CA LEU A 611 -25.72 57.53 -4.23
C LEU A 611 -25.92 56.06 -4.62
N TYR A 612 -24.83 55.30 -4.76
CA TYR A 612 -24.91 53.89 -5.11
C TYR A 612 -25.50 53.03 -4.00
N THR A 613 -25.30 53.37 -2.73
CA THR A 613 -25.99 52.72 -1.61
C THR A 613 -27.51 52.95 -1.69
N CYS A 614 -27.92 54.19 -2.00
CA CYS A 614 -29.33 54.50 -2.24
C CYS A 614 -29.90 53.70 -3.43
N PHE A 615 -29.17 53.63 -4.55
CA PHE A 615 -29.60 52.88 -5.73
C PHE A 615 -29.69 51.38 -5.44
N ASP A 616 -28.65 50.81 -4.81
CA ASP A 616 -28.57 49.41 -4.44
C ASP A 616 -29.75 49.00 -3.54
N SER A 617 -30.15 49.85 -2.57
CA SER A 617 -31.34 49.62 -1.74
C SER A 617 -32.67 49.60 -2.49
N ILE A 618 -32.76 50.35 -3.60
CA ILE A 618 -33.98 50.41 -4.43
C ILE A 618 -34.04 49.18 -5.33
N ILE A 619 -32.94 48.82 -5.99
CA ILE A 619 -32.90 47.72 -6.96
C ILE A 619 -33.11 46.34 -6.34
N GLU A 620 -32.80 46.16 -5.04
CA GLU A 620 -33.07 44.90 -4.32
C GLU A 620 -34.56 44.50 -4.32
N ASN A 621 -35.46 45.46 -4.53
CA ASN A 621 -36.91 45.23 -4.57
C ASN A 621 -37.46 44.85 -5.96
N TYR A 622 -36.60 44.81 -6.99
CA TYR A 622 -36.99 44.56 -8.38
C TYR A 622 -36.22 43.36 -8.96
N ASP A 623 -36.78 42.68 -9.97
CA ASP A 623 -36.09 41.56 -10.65
C ASP A 623 -35.07 42.07 -11.67
N VAL A 624 -33.95 42.59 -11.14
CA VAL A 624 -32.88 43.23 -11.91
C VAL A 624 -31.50 42.77 -11.45
N TYR A 625 -30.53 42.80 -12.36
CA TYR A 625 -29.13 42.48 -12.08
C TYR A 625 -28.24 43.68 -12.37
N LYS A 626 -27.44 44.07 -11.36
CA LYS A 626 -26.43 45.12 -11.46
C LYS A 626 -25.22 44.61 -12.23
N VAL A 627 -24.85 45.32 -13.29
CA VAL A 627 -23.65 45.06 -14.09
C VAL A 627 -22.55 46.00 -13.61
N GLU A 628 -21.28 45.64 -13.82
CA GLU A 628 -20.16 46.51 -13.46
C GLU A 628 -20.32 47.93 -14.04
N THR A 629 -20.15 48.93 -13.18
CA THR A 629 -20.25 50.36 -13.50
C THR A 629 -18.89 50.90 -13.95
N ILE A 630 -18.88 51.78 -14.95
CA ILE A 630 -17.68 52.47 -15.43
C ILE A 630 -17.84 53.96 -15.14
N GLY A 631 -17.08 54.48 -14.18
CA GLY A 631 -17.16 55.90 -13.80
C GLY A 631 -18.47 56.24 -13.05
N ASP A 632 -19.17 57.26 -13.53
CA ASP A 632 -20.47 57.76 -13.06
C ASP A 632 -21.67 57.07 -13.72
N ALA A 633 -21.43 56.14 -14.64
CA ALA A 633 -22.48 55.40 -15.29
C ALA A 633 -22.96 54.20 -14.47
N TYR A 634 -24.27 54.15 -14.16
CA TYR A 634 -24.91 53.03 -13.48
C TYR A 634 -25.67 52.14 -14.48
N MET A 635 -25.29 50.87 -14.56
CA MET A 635 -25.82 49.90 -15.54
C MET A 635 -26.56 48.77 -14.85
N VAL A 636 -27.82 48.56 -15.25
CA VAL A 636 -28.70 47.52 -14.71
C VAL A 636 -29.43 46.82 -15.84
N VAL A 637 -29.66 45.52 -15.71
CA VAL A 637 -30.32 44.71 -16.74
C VAL A 637 -31.37 43.79 -16.12
N SER A 638 -32.49 43.59 -16.81
CA SER A 638 -33.47 42.55 -16.48
C SER A 638 -33.63 41.58 -17.65
N GLY A 639 -34.04 40.35 -17.35
CA GLY A 639 -34.12 39.23 -18.30
C GLY A 639 -32.88 38.34 -18.36
N LEU A 640 -31.87 38.63 -17.53
CA LEU A 640 -30.69 37.79 -17.26
C LEU A 640 -30.24 37.95 -15.80
N PRO A 641 -29.55 36.95 -15.21
CA PRO A 641 -29.21 35.65 -15.79
C PRO A 641 -30.40 34.70 -15.91
N ARG A 642 -31.55 35.02 -15.29
CA ARG A 642 -32.80 34.27 -15.45
C ARG A 642 -33.72 34.98 -16.44
N LYS A 643 -34.24 34.24 -17.41
CA LYS A 643 -35.22 34.74 -18.37
C LYS A 643 -36.57 34.94 -17.67
N ASN A 644 -37.14 36.14 -17.76
CA ASN A 644 -38.43 36.49 -17.16
C ASN A 644 -39.50 36.86 -18.22
N GLY A 645 -39.34 36.37 -19.46
CA GLY A 645 -40.29 36.63 -20.55
C GLY A 645 -40.27 38.11 -20.96
N VAL A 646 -41.43 38.75 -21.06
CA VAL A 646 -41.56 40.19 -21.38
C VAL A 646 -41.48 41.10 -20.14
N ALA A 647 -41.44 40.51 -18.94
CA ALA A 647 -41.45 41.27 -17.68
C ALA A 647 -40.18 42.10 -17.48
N HIS A 648 -39.08 41.79 -18.16
CA HIS A 648 -37.84 42.58 -18.06
C HIS A 648 -38.03 44.07 -18.36
N ALA A 649 -38.88 44.41 -19.33
CA ALA A 649 -39.15 45.81 -19.68
C ALA A 649 -39.96 46.51 -18.57
N PHE A 650 -40.92 45.78 -18.00
CA PHE A 650 -41.78 46.25 -16.92
C PHE A 650 -40.98 46.55 -15.64
N GLU A 651 -40.12 45.62 -15.21
CA GLU A 651 -39.29 45.76 -14.02
C GLU A 651 -38.31 46.93 -14.14
N ILE A 652 -37.64 47.07 -15.28
CA ILE A 652 -36.72 48.19 -15.53
C ILE A 652 -37.45 49.53 -15.58
N ALA A 653 -38.64 49.60 -16.17
CA ALA A 653 -39.41 50.85 -16.21
C ALA A 653 -39.85 51.31 -14.81
N ARG A 654 -40.31 50.38 -13.95
CA ARG A 654 -40.67 50.69 -12.55
C ARG A 654 -39.44 51.12 -11.74
N MET A 655 -38.35 50.37 -11.86
CA MET A 655 -37.08 50.70 -11.22
C MET A 655 -36.58 52.09 -11.65
N ALA A 656 -36.64 52.42 -12.93
CA ALA A 656 -36.20 53.72 -13.45
C ALA A 656 -37.02 54.89 -12.89
N LEU A 657 -38.34 54.74 -12.76
CA LEU A 657 -39.21 55.74 -12.13
C LEU A 657 -38.90 55.90 -10.64
N ALA A 658 -38.70 54.79 -9.91
CA ALA A 658 -38.33 54.81 -8.50
C ALA A 658 -36.97 55.48 -8.25
N LEU A 659 -35.96 55.16 -9.06
CA LEU A 659 -34.63 55.78 -8.99
C LEU A 659 -34.70 57.28 -9.29
N LEU A 660 -35.47 57.68 -10.32
CA LEU A 660 -35.64 59.09 -10.66
C LEU A 660 -36.30 59.88 -9.53
N SER A 661 -37.33 59.31 -8.88
CA SER A 661 -37.98 59.91 -7.71
C SER A 661 -37.02 60.03 -6.53
N ALA A 662 -36.21 59.00 -6.26
CA ALA A 662 -35.24 59.02 -5.16
C ALA A 662 -34.14 60.08 -5.38
N VAL A 663 -33.63 60.22 -6.60
CA VAL A 663 -32.63 61.24 -6.94
C VAL A 663 -33.16 62.67 -6.75
N ARG A 664 -34.45 62.91 -6.99
CA ARG A 664 -35.04 64.25 -6.75
C ARG A 664 -35.00 64.65 -5.27
N CYS A 665 -35.09 63.68 -4.36
CA CYS A 665 -34.99 63.87 -2.92
C CYS A 665 -33.55 63.76 -2.39
N PHE A 666 -32.59 63.33 -3.22
CA PHE A 666 -31.20 63.13 -2.80
C PHE A 666 -30.44 64.47 -2.76
N THR A 667 -29.83 64.77 -1.61
CA THR A 667 -29.05 65.99 -1.38
C THR A 667 -27.56 65.68 -1.25
N ILE A 668 -26.72 66.45 -1.94
CA ILE A 668 -25.26 66.30 -1.89
C ILE A 668 -24.75 66.89 -0.55
N VAL A 669 -24.14 66.06 0.30
CA VAL A 669 -23.71 66.46 1.66
C VAL A 669 -22.77 67.67 1.66
N HIS A 670 -21.77 67.67 0.77
CA HIS A 670 -20.80 68.75 0.66
C HIS A 670 -21.33 69.97 -0.12
N ARG A 671 -22.47 69.85 -0.82
CA ARG A 671 -23.09 70.90 -1.63
C ARG A 671 -24.63 70.83 -1.60
N PRO A 672 -25.26 71.20 -0.48
CA PRO A 672 -26.71 71.05 -0.30
C PRO A 672 -27.57 71.94 -1.21
N LYS A 673 -26.96 72.92 -1.91
CA LYS A 673 -27.65 73.83 -2.84
C LYS A 673 -27.69 73.33 -4.28
N GLU A 674 -26.88 72.33 -4.62
CA GLU A 674 -26.86 71.73 -5.96
C GLU A 674 -27.69 70.45 -5.97
N GLN A 675 -28.61 70.35 -6.92
CA GLN A 675 -29.42 69.14 -7.12
C GLN A 675 -28.74 68.21 -8.12
N LEU A 676 -28.62 66.93 -7.75
CA LEU A 676 -28.11 65.90 -8.64
C LEU A 676 -29.09 65.67 -9.79
N LYS A 677 -28.59 65.69 -11.03
CA LYS A 677 -29.41 65.46 -12.23
C LYS A 677 -28.99 64.17 -12.89
N LEU A 678 -29.88 63.19 -12.87
CA LEU A 678 -29.67 61.91 -13.55
C LEU A 678 -30.19 61.97 -14.99
N ARG A 679 -29.43 61.42 -15.93
CA ARG A 679 -29.90 61.13 -17.29
C ARG A 679 -30.10 59.63 -17.41
N ILE A 680 -31.23 59.19 -17.96
CA ILE A 680 -31.58 57.76 -18.04
C ILE A 680 -31.88 57.37 -19.49
N GLY A 681 -31.33 56.24 -19.93
CA GLY A 681 -31.62 55.60 -21.21
C GLY A 681 -32.01 54.13 -21.06
N ILE A 682 -33.07 53.72 -21.75
CA ILE A 682 -33.59 52.35 -21.71
C ILE A 682 -33.76 51.79 -23.13
N HIS A 683 -33.17 50.62 -23.38
CA HIS A 683 -33.31 49.91 -24.65
C HIS A 683 -33.47 48.41 -24.45
N SER A 684 -34.26 47.78 -25.32
CA SER A 684 -34.52 46.33 -25.28
C SER A 684 -34.06 45.67 -26.58
N GLY A 685 -33.39 44.53 -26.47
CA GLY A 685 -32.87 43.78 -27.60
C GLY A 685 -32.03 42.56 -27.21
N PRO A 686 -31.49 41.81 -28.20
CA PRO A 686 -30.72 40.60 -27.95
C PRO A 686 -29.31 40.87 -27.41
N VAL A 687 -28.85 40.03 -26.47
CA VAL A 687 -27.51 40.14 -25.89
C VAL A 687 -26.89 38.76 -25.65
N CYS A 688 -25.56 38.68 -25.69
CA CYS A 688 -24.81 37.52 -25.22
C CYS A 688 -24.16 37.85 -23.88
N ALA A 689 -24.32 36.99 -22.87
CA ALA A 689 -23.73 37.20 -21.55
C ALA A 689 -22.81 36.03 -21.16
N GLY A 690 -21.72 36.31 -20.46
CA GLY A 690 -20.76 35.29 -20.06
C GLY A 690 -19.72 35.80 -19.07
N VAL A 691 -18.99 34.87 -18.45
CA VAL A 691 -17.92 35.19 -17.49
C VAL A 691 -16.60 35.40 -18.23
N VAL A 692 -15.97 36.55 -18.01
CA VAL A 692 -14.65 36.88 -18.58
C VAL A 692 -13.61 36.97 -17.47
N GLY A 693 -12.43 36.38 -17.72
CA GLY A 693 -11.28 36.41 -16.83
C GLY A 693 -11.19 35.20 -15.88
N LEU A 694 -9.96 34.73 -15.65
CA LEU A 694 -9.69 33.59 -14.74
C LEU A 694 -9.36 34.03 -13.30
N LYS A 695 -8.68 35.17 -13.14
CA LYS A 695 -8.26 35.70 -11.82
C LYS A 695 -9.32 36.59 -11.16
N MET A 696 -10.05 37.35 -11.97
CA MET A 696 -11.13 38.22 -11.54
C MET A 696 -12.30 37.97 -12.49
N PRO A 697 -13.12 36.94 -12.23
CA PRO A 697 -14.24 36.59 -13.10
C PRO A 697 -15.32 37.67 -13.04
N ARG A 698 -15.75 38.16 -14.20
CA ARG A 698 -16.78 39.21 -14.33
C ARG A 698 -17.89 38.74 -15.25
N TYR A 699 -19.15 38.93 -14.84
CA TYR A 699 -20.29 38.61 -15.69
C TYR A 699 -20.57 39.78 -16.64
N CYS A 700 -20.06 39.68 -17.87
CA CYS A 700 -20.10 40.75 -18.86
C CYS A 700 -21.20 40.49 -19.91
N LEU A 701 -21.76 41.58 -20.43
CA LEU A 701 -22.74 41.57 -21.51
C LEU A 701 -22.09 42.09 -22.80
N PHE A 702 -22.38 41.40 -23.90
CA PHE A 702 -21.87 41.70 -25.24
C PHE A 702 -23.03 41.79 -26.23
N GLY A 703 -23.10 42.89 -26.96
CA GLY A 703 -24.10 43.07 -28.02
C GLY A 703 -24.31 44.52 -28.38
N ASP A 704 -24.93 44.72 -29.55
CA ASP A 704 -25.30 46.05 -30.03
C ASP A 704 -26.38 46.73 -29.15
N THR A 705 -27.16 45.93 -28.41
CA THR A 705 -28.13 46.42 -27.43
C THR A 705 -27.47 47.25 -26.32
N VAL A 706 -26.28 46.87 -25.83
CA VAL A 706 -25.53 47.64 -24.82
C VAL A 706 -25.13 49.02 -25.36
N ASN A 707 -24.60 49.05 -26.58
CA ASN A 707 -24.19 50.28 -27.25
C ASN A 707 -25.38 51.20 -27.55
N THR A 708 -26.51 50.61 -27.95
CA THR A 708 -27.73 51.37 -28.23
C THR A 708 -28.33 51.93 -26.94
N ALA A 709 -28.33 51.18 -25.83
CA ALA A 709 -28.78 51.66 -24.53
C ALA A 709 -27.94 52.84 -24.00
N SER A 710 -26.61 52.75 -24.10
CA SER A 710 -25.71 53.87 -23.77
C SER A 710 -25.94 55.10 -24.67
N ARG A 711 -26.32 54.91 -25.94
CA ARG A 711 -26.72 56.03 -26.83
C ARG A 711 -28.09 56.62 -26.47
N MET A 712 -29.02 55.80 -25.97
CA MET A 712 -30.28 56.32 -25.43
C MET A 712 -30.00 57.20 -24.22
N GLU A 713 -29.09 56.77 -23.34
CA GLU A 713 -28.68 57.57 -22.19
C GLU A 713 -28.06 58.88 -22.66
N SER A 714 -26.97 58.87 -23.42
CA SER A 714 -26.23 60.09 -23.78
C SER A 714 -27.02 61.13 -24.57
N ASN A 715 -28.03 60.72 -25.35
CA ASN A 715 -28.94 61.63 -26.04
C ASN A 715 -30.17 62.03 -25.20
N GLY A 716 -30.31 61.55 -23.97
CA GLY A 716 -31.39 61.87 -23.05
C GLY A 716 -31.33 63.31 -22.51
N LEU A 717 -32.41 63.74 -21.87
CA LEU A 717 -32.48 65.02 -21.18
C LEU A 717 -32.32 64.81 -19.66
N PRO A 718 -31.79 65.79 -18.92
CA PRO A 718 -31.69 65.70 -17.47
C PRO A 718 -33.06 65.45 -16.84
N LEU A 719 -33.11 64.56 -15.85
CA LEU A 719 -34.30 64.17 -15.09
C LEU A 719 -35.45 63.60 -15.95
N LYS A 720 -35.14 63.05 -17.13
CA LYS A 720 -36.10 62.33 -17.99
C LYS A 720 -35.59 60.94 -18.35
N ILE A 721 -36.53 60.01 -18.52
CA ILE A 721 -36.26 58.62 -18.91
C ILE A 721 -36.45 58.48 -20.43
N HIS A 722 -35.36 58.28 -21.15
CA HIS A 722 -35.36 58.14 -22.61
C HIS A 722 -35.51 56.67 -23.01
N VAL A 723 -36.51 56.37 -23.84
CA VAL A 723 -36.90 55.01 -24.20
C VAL A 723 -36.86 54.80 -25.71
N SER A 724 -36.26 53.69 -26.14
CA SER A 724 -36.25 53.28 -27.55
C SER A 724 -37.60 52.73 -28.04
N SER A 725 -37.85 52.74 -29.35
CA SER A 725 -39.05 52.15 -29.96
C SER A 725 -39.26 50.67 -29.60
N ALA A 726 -38.19 49.88 -29.55
CA ALA A 726 -38.25 48.46 -29.17
C ALA A 726 -38.79 48.26 -27.75
N THR A 727 -38.31 49.05 -26.79
CA THR A 727 -38.81 49.01 -25.40
C THR A 727 -40.25 49.50 -25.33
N LYS A 728 -40.63 50.54 -26.10
CA LYS A 728 -41.99 51.06 -26.14
C LYS A 728 -43.00 49.98 -26.55
N THR A 729 -42.70 49.20 -27.59
CA THR A 729 -43.57 48.09 -28.02
C THR A 729 -43.78 47.04 -26.91
N LEU A 730 -42.76 46.79 -26.08
CA LEU A 730 -42.87 45.89 -24.93
C LEU A 730 -43.71 46.51 -23.80
N LEU A 731 -43.51 47.79 -23.49
CA LEU A 731 -44.26 48.48 -22.45
C LEU A 731 -45.74 48.68 -22.80
N ASP A 732 -46.06 48.89 -24.09
CA ASP A 732 -47.44 48.98 -24.57
C ASP A 732 -48.25 47.71 -24.27
N SER A 733 -47.59 46.54 -24.20
CA SER A 733 -48.28 45.28 -23.89
C SER A 733 -48.86 45.22 -22.48
N PHE A 734 -48.39 46.08 -21.56
CA PHE A 734 -48.79 46.10 -20.16
C PHE A 734 -49.82 47.21 -19.83
N ASN A 735 -50.12 48.15 -20.75
CA ASN A 735 -51.11 49.24 -20.59
C ASN A 735 -51.02 50.12 -19.32
N CYS A 736 -49.88 50.12 -18.61
CA CYS A 736 -49.71 50.82 -17.33
C CYS A 736 -48.72 51.98 -17.37
N PHE A 737 -48.02 52.18 -18.50
CA PHE A 737 -47.02 53.22 -18.65
C PHE A 737 -47.46 54.27 -19.68
N GLN A 738 -47.25 55.54 -19.36
CA GLN A 738 -47.48 56.65 -20.29
C GLN A 738 -46.18 57.02 -20.99
N LEU A 739 -46.15 56.91 -22.32
CA LEU A 739 -44.99 57.29 -23.14
C LEU A 739 -45.33 58.46 -24.08
N GLU A 740 -44.53 59.51 -24.04
CA GLU A 740 -44.66 60.68 -24.92
C GLU A 740 -43.70 60.56 -26.13
N TYR A 741 -44.19 60.88 -27.33
CA TYR A 741 -43.36 60.88 -28.53
C TYR A 741 -42.33 62.01 -28.49
N ARG A 742 -41.04 61.67 -28.59
CA ARG A 742 -39.95 62.67 -28.60
C ARG A 742 -39.67 63.21 -30.00
N GLY A 743 -39.70 62.35 -31.02
CA GLY A 743 -39.19 62.64 -32.37
C GLY A 743 -38.09 61.69 -32.83
N GLU A 744 -37.54 61.98 -34.01
CA GLU A 744 -36.35 61.29 -34.52
C GLU A 744 -35.08 61.88 -33.94
N VAL A 745 -34.23 61.03 -33.35
CA VAL A 745 -32.93 61.40 -32.81
C VAL A 745 -31.84 60.71 -33.63
N VAL A 746 -30.88 61.49 -34.15
CA VAL A 746 -29.76 60.96 -34.93
C VAL A 746 -28.74 60.33 -33.99
N MET A 747 -28.58 59.01 -34.09
CA MET A 747 -27.62 58.25 -33.29
C MET A 747 -26.44 57.79 -34.13
N LYS A 748 -25.23 58.02 -33.62
CA LYS A 748 -23.97 57.67 -34.27
C LYS A 748 -23.97 56.18 -34.67
N GLY A 749 -23.90 55.87 -35.97
CA GLY A 749 -23.86 54.50 -36.48
C GLY A 749 -25.22 53.77 -36.57
N LYS A 750 -26.33 54.41 -36.20
CA LYS A 750 -27.70 53.86 -36.31
C LYS A 750 -28.66 54.70 -37.16
N GLY A 751 -28.26 55.91 -37.54
CA GLY A 751 -29.11 56.84 -38.29
C GLY A 751 -30.16 57.51 -37.41
N ALA A 752 -31.22 58.04 -38.01
CA ALA A 752 -32.37 58.59 -37.30
C ALA A 752 -33.18 57.45 -36.66
N GLN A 753 -33.40 57.53 -35.35
CA GLN A 753 -34.17 56.57 -34.57
C GLN A 753 -35.33 57.27 -33.88
N VAL A 754 -36.52 56.71 -33.95
CA VAL A 754 -37.70 57.21 -33.24
C VAL A 754 -37.63 56.80 -31.77
N THR A 755 -37.79 57.77 -30.88
CA THR A 755 -37.72 57.55 -29.43
C THR A 755 -38.83 58.22 -28.65
N TYR A 756 -38.95 57.86 -27.37
CA TYR A 756 -40.06 58.23 -26.49
C TYR A 756 -39.54 58.66 -25.11
N TRP A 757 -40.33 59.45 -24.39
CA TRP A 757 -40.14 59.74 -22.97
C TRP A 757 -41.08 58.89 -22.14
N LEU A 758 -40.56 58.19 -21.13
CA LEU A 758 -41.41 57.56 -20.12
C LEU A 758 -41.79 58.61 -19.07
N LEU A 759 -43.10 58.82 -18.89
CA LEU A 759 -43.65 59.76 -17.93
C LEU A 759 -43.97 59.07 -16.60
N GLU A 760 -43.94 59.84 -15.52
CA GLU A 760 -44.43 59.39 -14.23
C GLU A 760 -45.96 59.18 -14.30
N PRO A 761 -46.50 58.12 -13.67
CA PRO A 761 -47.93 57.92 -13.60
C PRO A 761 -48.56 59.11 -12.83
N THR A 762 -49.48 59.81 -13.50
CA THR A 762 -50.38 60.76 -12.83
C THR A 762 -51.28 59.97 -11.88
N GLU A 763 -51.47 60.47 -10.64
CA GLU A 763 -51.99 59.80 -9.43
C GLU A 763 -53.31 58.97 -9.51
N ASN A 764 -53.89 58.69 -10.67
CA ASN A 764 -55.21 58.06 -10.79
C ASN A 764 -55.28 56.58 -11.17
N HIS A 765 -54.16 55.87 -11.37
CA HIS A 765 -54.23 54.42 -11.64
C HIS A 765 -53.03 53.63 -11.10
N VAL A 766 -53.01 53.33 -9.79
CA VAL A 766 -52.25 52.18 -9.26
C VAL A 766 -53.02 51.57 -8.08
N THR A 767 -53.76 50.50 -8.36
CA THR A 767 -54.05 49.41 -7.42
C THR A 767 -53.57 48.12 -8.05
#